data_AF-A0A2H1VUI9-F1
#
_entry.id   AF-A0A2H1VUI9-F1
#
_cell.length_a   1.000
_cell.length_b   1.000
_cell.length_c   1.000
_cell.angle_alpha   90.00
_cell.angle_beta   90.00
_cell.angle_gamma   90.00
#
_symmetry.space_group_name_H-M   'P 1'
#
loop_
_entity.id
_entity.type
_entity.pdbx_description
1 polymer ?
#
loop_
_entity_poly.entity_id
_entity_poly.type
_entity_poly.pdbx_seq_one_letter_code
_entity_poly.pdbx_strand_id
1 'polypeptide(L)'
;MDHESRQLAQDLFLREPVDARIRKAKVEPEEDPHPNLKVEMQTIRLNSDSQKLVLDTLRFIHGPDFKLGSASLYKDKGSNLGNRYWMERGNLIVQGGCDYSLTVKPDIQTSEARLRAFALAKLERYNFHKAHCAEALEVAAENIEKALEILFLKYFKIDFQNKPENVPTPAELLEMKNDEKAVLESIYDTSFKTKDHNVWIVKLNLDYLTKMYEAKDVEVPKKKNINYTSGVKTKQKEVCKLFLRGPCRFGAKCKFLHESKEEKPSEPPEAKDNTKITYELEIRFPEDTVYPYQPPLIFFKTENKTNIIPELTFLKVTLRLLDEAKNLAQDGIPSIYSLVELLNNEEDIMNFIQFDTRTFPDTSDALFPQLIENNSLSKKKLPLHYKKGESKDNRSNVNMEEIYKENREIAKRWLEKEDNDKYKRMMSGRRKLPAWQKRNEILNTVKKSQVVVISGETGCGKSTQVPQFILDNWLENFKDGGEHVEIVCTQPRRISAIGVADRVAEERVEKTGQVVGYQIRLESKISSKTRLTFCTTGILLRRLEYDPQLKSVTHILVDEVHERSEESDFLLLILRDLVKVRKDLRVILMSATLNADLFSDYFDKVPVLEIPGRTFPVEQLFLEDIMEITNYVLEENGPYARKIKKGDKKQDLETELETCDVRADANEPPKISIRDDNLNIGQMVARYPKCSKTTCKNMYLMDTEKINMELVEHVLTYIVKGDHEWPREGAILVFLPGIAEIMSLHDQLCESHTFSPK
;
A
#
# COMPACT_ATOMS: atom_id res chain seq x y z
N MET A 1 48.56 78.41 18.81
CA MET A 1 48.39 77.29 17.85
C MET A 1 48.26 76.01 18.65
N ASP A 2 47.02 75.85 19.07
CA ASP A 2 46.17 74.81 19.64
C ASP A 2 46.75 73.44 20.07
N HIS A 3 46.17 72.95 21.15
CA HIS A 3 46.85 72.49 22.36
C HIS A 3 47.03 70.96 22.46
N GLU A 4 46.52 70.18 21.51
CA GLU A 4 46.63 68.71 21.56
C GLU A 4 47.71 68.15 20.63
N SER A 5 48.28 68.98 19.74
CA SER A 5 49.45 68.63 18.93
C SER A 5 50.78 68.71 19.71
N ARG A 6 50.72 68.90 21.04
CA ARG A 6 51.86 69.02 21.96
C ARG A 6 52.05 67.84 22.92
N GLN A 7 51.23 66.79 22.85
CA GLN A 7 51.49 65.55 23.57
C GLN A 7 52.09 64.43 22.70
N LEU A 8 52.67 64.79 21.55
CA LEU A 8 53.57 63.96 20.75
C LEU A 8 55.03 64.44 20.95
N ALA A 9 55.55 64.46 22.17
CA ALA A 9 56.99 64.71 22.44
C ALA A 9 57.48 64.39 23.88
N GLN A 10 56.68 63.76 24.74
CA GLN A 10 57.10 63.33 26.08
C GLN A 10 56.56 61.92 26.36
N ASP A 11 57.24 60.92 25.81
CA ASP A 11 57.80 59.81 26.60
C ASP A 11 58.52 58.85 25.64
N LEU A 12 59.70 59.32 25.29
CA LEU A 12 60.79 58.62 24.67
C LEU A 12 61.36 57.61 25.68
N PHE A 13 61.43 56.34 25.26
CA PHE A 13 62.38 55.30 25.69
C PHE A 13 62.19 54.55 27.03
N LEU A 14 62.18 53.22 26.86
CA LEU A 14 62.76 52.15 27.70
C LEU A 14 61.87 51.39 28.72
N ARG A 15 61.88 50.06 28.52
CA ARG A 15 61.80 48.94 29.50
C ARG A 15 60.42 48.65 30.09
N GLU A 16 60.07 47.44 30.53
CA GLU A 16 60.62 46.08 30.60
C GLU A 16 59.38 45.17 30.84
N PRO A 17 59.43 43.84 30.61
CA PRO A 17 58.26 42.99 30.80
C PRO A 17 57.87 42.93 32.29
N VAL A 18 56.60 43.22 32.62
CA VAL A 18 56.14 43.07 34.01
C VAL A 18 55.71 41.63 34.29
N ASP A 19 56.34 41.15 35.34
CA ASP A 19 56.54 39.81 35.80
C ASP A 19 55.28 39.05 36.26
N ALA A 20 55.37 37.74 36.15
CA ALA A 20 54.44 36.79 36.70
C ALA A 20 54.60 36.73 38.22
N ARG A 21 53.85 37.54 38.98
CA ARG A 21 53.48 37.35 40.41
C ARG A 21 52.80 38.60 40.99
N ILE A 22 51.50 38.77 40.74
CA ILE A 22 50.63 39.48 41.70
C ILE A 22 49.35 38.66 41.85
N ARG A 23 49.33 37.85 42.90
CA ARG A 23 48.14 37.11 43.37
C ARG A 23 47.12 38.15 43.88
N LYS A 24 46.00 38.33 43.18
CA LYS A 24 44.79 38.86 43.83
C LYS A 24 44.06 37.72 44.52
N ALA A 25 43.64 37.97 45.76
CA ALA A 25 43.14 36.99 46.71
C ALA A 25 41.90 36.24 46.20
N LYS A 26 41.89 34.93 46.45
CA LYS A 26 40.82 33.99 46.12
C LYS A 26 39.62 34.29 47.02
N VAL A 27 38.51 34.74 46.44
CA VAL A 27 37.23 34.80 47.14
C VAL A 27 36.73 33.35 47.22
N GLU A 28 36.68 32.79 48.42
CA GLU A 28 36.11 31.47 48.66
C GLU A 28 34.58 31.56 48.53
N PRO A 29 33.93 30.69 47.72
CA PRO A 29 32.49 30.59 47.72
C PRO A 29 32.02 29.90 49.01
N GLU A 30 31.05 30.51 49.70
CA GLU A 30 30.37 29.94 50.86
C GLU A 30 29.71 28.59 50.50
N GLU A 31 29.94 27.57 51.34
CA GLU A 31 29.34 26.24 51.19
C GLU A 31 27.89 26.24 51.70
N ASP A 32 26.94 25.88 50.83
CA ASP A 32 25.56 25.61 51.22
C ASP A 32 25.46 24.32 52.06
N PRO A 33 24.76 24.32 53.21
CA PRO A 33 24.62 23.15 54.07
C PRO A 33 23.49 22.25 53.57
N HIS A 34 23.78 21.30 52.68
CA HIS A 34 22.84 20.24 52.35
C HIS A 34 22.96 18.99 53.26
N PRO A 35 21.82 18.39 53.67
CA PRO A 35 21.74 17.38 54.72
C PRO A 35 22.28 16.00 54.29
N ASN A 36 22.78 15.25 55.28
CA ASN A 36 23.36 13.90 55.22
C ASN A 36 22.48 12.84 54.51
N LEU A 37 22.49 12.80 53.18
CA LEU A 37 22.00 11.68 52.37
C LEU A 37 23.19 10.97 51.75
N LYS A 38 23.42 9.72 52.16
CA LYS A 38 24.43 8.86 51.53
C LYS A 38 23.92 8.41 50.14
N VAL A 39 24.73 8.59 49.10
CA VAL A 39 24.40 8.29 47.69
C VAL A 39 25.13 7.02 47.24
N GLU A 40 24.63 6.23 46.30
CA GLU A 40 25.34 5.02 45.86
C GLU A 40 26.56 5.36 44.99
N MET A 41 27.73 4.74 45.24
CA MET A 41 28.92 4.92 44.41
C MET A 41 28.89 3.97 43.20
N GLN A 42 28.68 4.51 42.01
CA GLN A 42 28.64 3.72 40.79
C GLN A 42 30.06 3.40 40.28
N THR A 43 30.38 2.12 40.10
CA THR A 43 31.66 1.69 39.53
C THR A 43 31.51 1.45 38.03
N ILE A 44 32.12 2.31 37.21
CA ILE A 44 32.05 2.21 35.76
C ILE A 44 33.08 1.17 35.28
N ARG A 45 32.63 0.12 34.59
CA ARG A 45 33.51 -0.81 33.87
C ARG A 45 33.51 -0.47 32.39
N LEU A 46 34.64 0.03 31.90
CA LEU A 46 34.89 0.24 30.48
C LEU A 46 35.09 -1.12 29.79
N ASN A 47 34.61 -1.27 28.55
CA ASN A 47 34.91 -2.43 27.71
C ASN A 47 36.43 -2.46 27.37
N SER A 48 36.95 -3.60 26.88
CA SER A 48 38.39 -3.78 26.64
C SER A 48 38.98 -2.73 25.68
N ASP A 49 38.19 -2.32 24.69
CA ASP A 49 38.64 -1.46 23.61
C ASP A 49 38.71 0.00 24.08
N SER A 50 37.71 0.45 24.84
CA SER A 50 37.72 1.76 25.50
C SER A 50 38.77 1.82 26.62
N GLN A 51 39.00 0.73 27.36
CA GLN A 51 40.11 0.69 28.32
C GLN A 51 41.46 0.89 27.63
N LYS A 52 41.67 0.23 26.49
CA LYS A 52 42.88 0.38 25.69
C LYS A 52 43.02 1.79 25.13
N LEU A 53 41.94 2.36 24.58
CA LEU A 53 41.93 3.73 24.05
C LEU A 53 42.27 4.76 25.13
N VAL A 54 41.70 4.63 26.33
CA VAL A 54 42.01 5.51 27.46
C VAL A 54 43.46 5.33 27.91
N LEU A 55 43.98 4.10 27.98
CA LEU A 55 45.37 3.85 28.34
C LEU A 55 46.35 4.39 27.31
N ASP A 56 46.05 4.26 26.03
CA ASP A 56 46.86 4.77 24.93
C ASP A 56 46.83 6.30 24.90
N THR A 57 45.67 6.91 25.18
CA THR A 57 45.55 8.37 25.35
C THR A 57 46.37 8.85 26.54
N LEU A 58 46.31 8.16 27.69
CA LEU A 58 47.08 8.52 28.87
C LEU A 58 48.59 8.35 28.65
N ARG A 59 49.01 7.32 27.91
CA ARG A 59 50.40 7.14 27.47
C ARG A 59 50.82 8.19 26.45
N PHE A 60 49.92 8.64 25.60
CA PHE A 60 50.19 9.74 24.69
C PHE A 60 50.44 11.06 25.47
N ILE A 61 49.62 11.33 26.49
CA ILE A 61 49.71 12.56 27.29
C ILE A 61 50.90 12.53 28.26
N HIS A 62 51.12 11.41 28.96
CA HIS A 62 52.10 11.30 30.04
C HIS A 62 53.39 10.56 29.65
N GLY A 63 53.49 10.09 28.41
CA GLY A 63 54.64 9.35 27.87
C GLY A 63 54.44 7.82 27.86
N PRO A 64 55.22 7.10 27.02
CA PRO A 64 55.05 5.67 26.75
C PRO A 64 55.24 4.76 27.98
N ASP A 65 55.95 5.26 29.00
CA ASP A 65 56.20 4.53 30.25
C ASP A 65 55.04 4.62 31.26
N PHE A 66 53.96 5.33 30.93
CA PHE A 66 52.80 5.46 31.81
C PHE A 66 52.11 4.10 32.03
N LYS A 67 52.06 3.70 33.30
CA LYS A 67 51.32 2.53 33.80
C LYS A 67 50.33 2.98 34.85
N LEU A 68 49.08 2.51 34.76
CA LEU A 68 48.12 2.70 35.85
C LEU A 68 48.64 1.98 37.11
N GLY A 69 48.70 2.71 38.23
CA GLY A 69 48.92 2.11 39.53
C GLY A 69 47.76 1.18 39.90
N SER A 70 48.04 0.10 40.64
CA SER A 70 46.99 -0.77 41.18
C SER A 70 46.00 0.05 42.02
N ALA A 71 44.69 -0.23 41.90
CA ALA A 71 43.65 0.42 42.69
C ALA A 71 43.92 0.34 44.21
N SER A 72 44.71 -0.63 44.66
CA SER A 72 45.17 -0.80 46.04
C SER A 72 46.12 0.30 46.56
N LEU A 73 46.69 1.12 45.67
CA LEU A 73 47.58 2.25 46.01
C LEU A 73 46.82 3.55 46.26
N TYR A 74 45.49 3.56 46.04
CA TYR A 74 44.64 4.68 46.39
C TYR A 74 44.54 4.79 47.92
N LYS A 75 45.26 5.76 48.51
CA LYS A 75 45.01 6.23 49.87
C LYS A 75 44.12 7.46 49.77
N ASP A 76 42.91 7.37 50.34
CA ASP A 76 42.01 8.51 50.51
C ASP A 76 42.73 9.58 51.34
N LYS A 77 43.12 10.67 50.67
CA LYS A 77 43.86 11.79 51.28
C LYS A 77 42.88 12.74 51.96
N GLY A 78 42.06 12.20 52.87
CA GLY A 78 41.24 13.00 53.78
C GLY A 78 40.02 13.65 53.13
N SER A 79 39.52 13.13 52.01
CA SER A 79 38.18 13.51 51.57
C SER A 79 37.19 12.65 52.34
N ASN A 80 36.31 13.25 53.14
CA ASN A 80 35.28 12.54 53.93
C ASN A 80 34.20 11.86 53.06
N LEU A 81 34.56 11.28 51.91
CA LEU A 81 33.69 10.60 50.96
C LEU A 81 33.13 9.30 51.56
N GLY A 82 33.87 8.62 52.45
CA GLY A 82 33.43 7.36 53.08
C GLY A 82 32.11 7.46 53.87
N ASN A 83 31.74 8.65 54.36
CA ASN A 83 30.48 8.88 55.06
C ASN A 83 29.35 9.38 54.17
N ARG A 84 29.60 9.61 52.86
CA ARG A 84 28.63 10.11 51.90
C ARG A 84 28.17 9.08 50.86
N TYR A 85 28.73 7.86 50.82
CA TYR A 85 28.31 6.86 49.83
C TYR A 85 28.10 5.43 50.36
N TRP A 86 27.20 4.68 49.72
CA TRP A 86 27.02 3.23 49.88
C TRP A 86 27.74 2.48 48.74
N MET A 87 28.33 1.32 49.02
CA MET A 87 28.96 0.43 48.03
C MET A 87 28.12 -0.84 47.92
N GLU A 88 27.19 -0.92 46.96
CA GLU A 88 26.46 -2.16 46.66
C GLU A 88 26.69 -2.59 45.19
N ARG A 89 26.63 -3.90 44.94
CA ARG A 89 27.21 -4.58 43.76
C ARG A 89 26.34 -4.47 42.50
N GLY A 90 25.85 -3.29 42.15
CA GLY A 90 25.13 -3.00 40.91
C GLY A 90 26.09 -2.61 39.78
N ASN A 91 26.22 -3.46 38.75
CA ASN A 91 27.18 -3.24 37.66
C ASN A 91 26.54 -2.42 36.51
N LEU A 92 27.03 -1.21 36.28
CA LEU A 92 26.69 -0.38 35.11
C LEU A 92 27.72 -0.63 34.01
N ILE A 93 27.26 -1.12 32.85
CA ILE A 93 28.07 -1.31 31.63
C ILE A 93 27.69 -0.20 30.65
N VAL A 94 28.63 0.68 30.33
CA VAL A 94 28.42 1.76 29.35
C VAL A 94 28.66 1.18 27.96
N GLN A 95 27.61 1.14 27.13
CA GLN A 95 27.66 0.61 25.75
C GLN A 95 27.97 1.69 24.69
N GLY A 96 28.07 2.96 25.08
CA GLY A 96 28.44 4.09 24.21
C GLY A 96 28.38 5.43 24.96
N GLY A 97 29.06 6.46 24.45
CA GLY A 97 29.10 7.80 25.03
C GLY A 97 28.79 8.87 23.98
N CYS A 98 27.99 9.87 24.36
CA CYS A 98 27.70 11.06 23.54
C CYS A 98 28.64 12.20 23.93
N ASP A 99 29.22 12.89 22.94
CA ASP A 99 30.01 14.09 23.15
C ASP A 99 29.07 15.31 23.32
N TYR A 100 29.14 15.96 24.48
CA TYR A 100 28.33 17.15 24.81
C TYR A 100 29.02 18.46 24.38
N SER A 101 30.15 18.41 23.68
CA SER A 101 30.87 19.59 23.20
C SER A 101 30.11 20.41 22.15
N LEU A 102 29.01 19.89 21.58
CA LEU A 102 28.17 20.59 20.59
C LEU A 102 27.06 21.48 21.19
N THR A 103 26.95 21.61 22.52
CA THR A 103 25.99 22.54 23.16
C THR A 103 26.64 23.83 23.65
N VAL A 104 27.62 24.37 22.93
CA VAL A 104 27.97 25.79 23.03
C VAL A 104 27.11 26.52 22.00
N LYS A 105 26.17 27.36 22.45
CA LYS A 105 25.49 28.31 21.55
C LYS A 105 26.58 29.14 20.87
N PRO A 106 26.79 29.04 19.55
CA PRO A 106 27.78 29.87 18.90
C PRO A 106 27.30 31.31 18.98
N ASP A 107 28.17 32.19 19.46
CA ASP A 107 27.98 33.63 19.35
C ASP A 107 27.81 33.95 17.85
N ILE A 108 26.61 34.38 17.45
CA ILE A 108 26.22 34.47 16.03
C ILE A 108 26.88 35.71 15.40
N GLN A 109 28.17 35.62 15.11
CA GLN A 109 28.94 36.73 14.52
C GLN A 109 29.39 36.48 13.07
N THR A 110 29.32 35.23 12.55
CA THR A 110 29.72 34.92 11.16
C THR A 110 28.53 34.54 10.27
N SER A 111 28.57 34.98 9.01
CA SER A 111 27.56 34.66 7.97
C SER A 111 27.45 33.15 7.73
N GLU A 112 28.56 32.42 7.84
CA GLU A 112 28.63 30.96 7.67
C GLU A 112 27.85 30.20 8.76
N ALA A 113 27.95 30.62 10.03
CA ALA A 113 27.19 30.00 11.12
C ALA A 113 25.67 30.17 10.95
N ARG A 114 25.22 31.31 10.39
CA ARG A 114 23.81 31.54 10.07
C ARG A 114 23.33 30.66 8.91
N LEU A 115 24.15 30.51 7.88
CA LEU A 115 23.86 29.62 6.74
C LEU A 115 23.76 28.16 7.19
N ARG A 116 24.68 27.72 8.07
CA ARG A 116 24.66 26.37 8.64
C ARG A 116 23.43 26.11 9.52
N ALA A 117 23.05 27.07 10.36
CA ALA A 117 21.83 26.98 11.17
C ALA A 117 20.56 26.92 10.30
N PHE A 118 20.51 27.71 9.22
CA PHE A 118 19.42 27.66 8.25
C PHE A 118 19.37 26.32 7.49
N ALA A 119 20.52 25.80 7.08
CA ALA A 119 20.64 24.50 6.43
C ALA A 119 20.14 23.36 7.31
N LEU A 120 20.55 23.33 8.58
CA LEU A 120 20.07 22.34 9.55
C LEU A 120 18.55 22.44 9.77
N ALA A 121 18.03 23.66 9.96
CA ALA A 121 16.58 23.87 10.10
C ALA A 121 15.79 23.43 8.87
N LYS A 122 16.38 23.51 7.67
CA LYS A 122 15.76 23.04 6.42
C LYS A 122 15.80 21.51 6.29
N LEU A 123 16.88 20.84 6.74
CA LEU A 123 16.99 19.39 6.76
C LEU A 123 16.09 18.74 7.83
N GLU A 124 15.98 19.35 9.00
CA GLU A 124 15.08 18.90 10.08
C GLU A 124 13.59 18.86 9.65
N ARG A 125 13.19 19.67 8.65
CA ARG A 125 11.81 19.62 8.09
C ARG A 125 11.48 18.31 7.39
N TYR A 126 12.48 17.50 7.04
CA TYR A 126 12.30 16.19 6.43
C TYR A 126 12.22 15.05 7.45
N ASN A 127 12.09 15.37 8.75
CA ASN A 127 11.95 14.42 9.85
C ASN A 127 13.19 13.53 10.08
N PHE A 128 14.38 13.98 9.63
CA PHE A 128 15.65 13.34 9.95
C PHE A 128 16.21 13.85 11.29
N HIS A 129 16.98 13.00 11.97
CA HIS A 129 17.55 13.33 13.27
C HIS A 129 18.63 14.41 13.14
N LYS A 130 18.63 15.37 14.08
CA LYS A 130 19.51 16.55 14.06
C LYS A 130 21.01 16.21 13.99
N ALA A 131 21.45 15.18 14.70
CA ALA A 131 22.86 14.75 14.66
C ALA A 131 23.26 14.25 13.26
N HIS A 132 22.40 13.43 12.63
CA HIS A 132 22.66 12.90 11.29
C HIS A 132 22.59 14.01 10.23
N CYS A 133 21.69 14.99 10.41
CA CYS A 133 21.64 16.18 9.55
C CYS A 133 22.95 16.98 9.60
N ALA A 134 23.57 17.10 10.77
CA ALA A 134 24.86 17.77 10.92
C ALA A 134 25.99 16.97 10.26
N GLU A 135 26.08 15.66 10.50
CA GLU A 135 27.08 14.79 9.87
C GLU A 135 26.97 14.78 8.33
N ALA A 136 25.75 14.68 7.81
CA ALA A 136 25.51 14.71 6.36
C ALA A 136 25.85 16.07 5.73
N LEU A 137 25.57 17.18 6.44
CA LEU A 137 25.91 18.52 5.97
C LEU A 137 27.43 18.75 5.94
N GLU A 138 28.17 18.17 6.88
CA GLU A 138 29.64 18.19 6.89
C GLU A 138 30.22 17.41 5.70
N VAL A 139 29.76 16.18 5.47
CA VAL A 139 30.21 15.35 4.34
C VAL A 139 29.83 15.99 2.99
N ALA A 140 28.71 16.70 2.94
CA ALA A 140 28.24 17.39 1.74
C ALA A 140 28.89 18.77 1.50
N ALA A 141 29.91 19.16 2.29
CA ALA A 141 30.56 20.47 2.21
C ALA A 141 29.56 21.65 2.26
N GLU A 142 28.61 21.58 3.22
CA GLU A 142 27.54 22.56 3.46
C GLU A 142 26.52 22.73 2.32
N ASN A 143 26.51 21.82 1.33
CA ASN A 143 25.47 21.78 0.31
C ASN A 143 24.22 21.01 0.81
N ILE A 144 23.10 21.73 0.95
CA ILE A 144 21.83 21.20 1.47
C ILE A 144 21.27 20.06 0.61
N GLU A 145 21.38 20.15 -0.71
CA GLU A 145 20.77 19.17 -1.63
C GLU A 145 21.52 17.84 -1.59
N LYS A 146 22.85 17.90 -1.64
CA LYS A 146 23.72 16.73 -1.47
C LYS A 146 23.57 16.11 -0.08
N ALA A 147 23.44 16.94 0.97
CA ALA A 147 23.20 16.45 2.32
C ALA A 147 21.86 15.69 2.42
N LEU A 148 20.80 16.21 1.79
CA LEU A 148 19.49 15.57 1.76
C LEU A 148 19.52 14.22 1.01
N GLU A 149 20.23 14.16 -0.12
CA GLU A 149 20.41 12.93 -0.89
C GLU A 149 21.16 11.85 -0.08
N ILE A 150 22.26 12.23 0.58
CA ILE A 150 23.05 11.36 1.47
C ILE A 150 22.18 10.82 2.61
N LEU A 151 21.40 11.69 3.27
CA LEU A 151 20.48 11.28 4.33
C LEU A 151 19.46 10.27 3.83
N PHE A 152 18.81 10.57 2.70
CA PHE A 152 17.82 9.69 2.08
C PHE A 152 18.41 8.30 1.77
N LEU A 153 19.57 8.27 1.11
CA LEU A 153 20.28 7.04 0.75
C LEU A 153 20.63 6.18 1.97
N LYS A 154 21.13 6.80 3.04
CA LYS A 154 21.56 6.11 4.26
C LYS A 154 20.41 5.64 5.12
N TYR A 155 19.38 6.47 5.32
CA TYR A 155 18.22 6.12 6.13
C TYR A 155 17.39 5.00 5.49
N PHE A 156 17.18 5.05 4.17
CA PHE A 156 16.35 4.09 3.44
C PHE A 156 17.16 2.96 2.78
N LYS A 157 18.49 2.92 3.01
CA LYS A 157 19.42 1.89 2.50
C LYS A 157 19.26 1.64 1.00
N ILE A 158 19.22 2.73 0.23
CA ILE A 158 19.09 2.67 -1.24
C ILE A 158 20.48 2.62 -1.85
N ASP A 159 20.68 1.78 -2.86
CA ASP A 159 21.89 1.77 -3.66
C ASP A 159 21.54 2.14 -5.11
N PHE A 160 21.89 3.37 -5.52
CA PHE A 160 21.62 3.88 -6.87
C PHE A 160 22.72 3.49 -7.89
N GLN A 161 23.68 2.63 -7.53
CA GLN A 161 24.73 2.19 -8.47
C GLN A 161 24.21 1.30 -9.60
N ASN A 162 23.00 0.75 -9.49
CA ASN A 162 22.36 -0.04 -10.53
C ASN A 162 21.53 0.85 -11.46
N LYS A 163 22.19 1.51 -12.42
CA LYS A 163 21.48 2.12 -13.57
C LYS A 163 20.98 1.00 -14.50
N PRO A 164 19.72 1.04 -14.97
CA PRO A 164 19.21 0.05 -15.92
C PRO A 164 20.04 0.07 -17.22
N GLU A 165 20.38 -1.09 -17.78
CA GLU A 165 21.27 -1.22 -18.96
C GLU A 165 20.63 -0.66 -20.26
N ASN A 166 19.30 -0.55 -20.32
CA ASN A 166 18.56 0.06 -21.42
C ASN A 166 17.80 1.29 -20.91
N VAL A 167 18.43 2.45 -21.05
CA VAL A 167 17.83 3.75 -20.73
C VAL A 167 17.25 4.33 -22.02
N PRO A 168 15.94 4.63 -22.08
CA PRO A 168 15.36 5.42 -23.16
C PRO A 168 16.14 6.72 -23.37
N THR A 169 16.05 7.31 -24.55
CA THR A 169 16.73 8.57 -24.81
C THR A 169 16.28 9.64 -23.80
N PRO A 170 17.14 10.61 -23.42
CA PRO A 170 16.76 11.67 -22.49
C PRO A 170 15.50 12.45 -22.92
N ALA A 171 15.23 12.51 -24.23
CA ALA A 171 14.02 13.10 -24.79
C ALA A 171 12.76 12.27 -24.45
N GLU A 172 12.80 10.94 -24.61
CA GLU A 172 11.69 10.05 -24.28
C GLU A 172 11.41 10.04 -22.77
N LEU A 173 12.44 10.06 -21.93
CA LEU A 173 12.27 10.18 -20.47
C LEU A 173 11.61 11.50 -20.08
N LEU A 174 11.97 12.58 -20.77
CA LEU A 174 11.37 13.89 -20.55
C LEU A 174 9.90 13.92 -21.00
N GLU A 175 9.57 13.27 -22.13
CA GLU A 175 8.20 13.12 -22.62
C GLU A 175 7.34 12.33 -21.63
N MET A 176 7.80 11.14 -21.19
CA MET A 176 7.09 10.32 -20.20
C MET A 176 6.85 11.07 -18.87
N LYS A 177 7.84 11.86 -18.43
CA LYS A 177 7.74 12.70 -17.24
C LYS A 177 6.73 13.84 -17.45
N ASN A 178 6.68 14.45 -18.63
CA ASN A 178 5.73 15.51 -18.96
C ASN A 178 4.30 14.97 -19.08
N ASP A 179 4.11 13.76 -19.59
CA ASP A 179 2.81 13.09 -19.67
C ASP A 179 2.23 12.85 -18.28
N GLU A 180 3.02 12.29 -17.36
CA GLU A 180 2.57 12.09 -15.97
C GLU A 180 2.28 13.43 -15.28
N LYS A 181 3.10 14.45 -15.54
CA LYS A 181 2.86 15.80 -15.02
C LYS A 181 1.52 16.36 -15.50
N ALA A 182 1.20 16.25 -16.79
CA ALA A 182 -0.06 16.74 -17.35
C ALA A 182 -1.29 16.02 -16.74
N VAL A 183 -1.17 14.71 -16.49
CA VAL A 183 -2.20 13.94 -15.78
C VAL A 183 -2.39 14.45 -14.36
N LEU A 184 -1.31 14.68 -13.61
CA LEU A 184 -1.39 15.21 -12.23
C LEU A 184 -1.96 16.62 -12.18
N GLU A 185 -1.61 17.49 -13.14
CA GLU A 185 -2.19 18.84 -13.27
C GLU A 185 -3.69 18.77 -13.54
N SER A 186 -4.15 17.82 -14.38
CA SER A 186 -5.58 17.65 -14.66
C SER A 186 -6.37 17.10 -13.47
N ILE A 187 -5.79 16.22 -12.66
CA ILE A 187 -6.50 15.52 -11.57
C ILE A 187 -6.51 16.36 -10.29
N TYR A 188 -5.37 16.96 -9.94
CA TYR A 188 -5.18 17.63 -8.66
C TYR A 188 -5.23 19.15 -8.74
N ASP A 189 -5.23 19.72 -9.95
CA ASP A 189 -5.36 21.16 -10.24
C ASP A 189 -4.55 22.02 -9.26
N THR A 190 -5.22 22.79 -8.39
CA THR A 190 -4.58 23.70 -7.42
C THR A 190 -3.75 23.02 -6.31
N SER A 191 -3.91 21.71 -6.11
CA SER A 191 -3.20 20.93 -5.09
C SER A 191 -1.82 20.44 -5.56
N PHE A 192 -1.56 20.44 -6.87
CA PHE A 192 -0.25 20.10 -7.43
C PHE A 192 0.53 21.36 -7.80
N LYS A 193 1.80 21.44 -7.39
CA LYS A 193 2.70 22.56 -7.69
C LYS A 193 4.07 22.08 -8.12
N THR A 194 4.58 22.63 -9.22
CA THR A 194 5.98 22.47 -9.62
C THR A 194 6.77 23.70 -9.19
N LYS A 195 7.73 23.55 -8.27
CA LYS A 195 8.63 24.66 -7.89
C LYS A 195 9.73 24.88 -8.93
N ASP A 196 10.26 23.78 -9.47
CA ASP A 196 11.30 23.72 -10.50
C ASP A 196 11.00 22.58 -11.48
N HIS A 197 11.73 22.47 -12.61
CA HIS A 197 11.58 21.35 -13.57
C HIS A 197 11.77 19.96 -12.93
N ASN A 198 12.47 19.91 -11.79
CA ASN A 198 12.87 18.69 -11.10
C ASN A 198 12.26 18.51 -9.70
N VAL A 199 11.38 19.41 -9.26
CA VAL A 199 10.75 19.30 -7.93
C VAL A 199 9.24 19.49 -8.03
N TRP A 200 8.51 18.43 -7.70
CA TRP A 200 7.06 18.38 -7.71
C TRP A 200 6.53 18.27 -6.28
N ILE A 201 5.44 18.96 -6.00
CA ILE A 201 4.80 18.99 -4.68
C ILE A 201 3.32 18.72 -4.85
N VAL A 202 2.82 17.68 -4.18
CA VAL A 202 1.39 17.38 -4.08
C VAL A 202 0.93 17.70 -2.65
N LYS A 203 -0.05 18.59 -2.52
CA LYS A 203 -0.70 18.89 -1.23
C LYS A 203 -1.87 17.93 -1.01
N LEU A 204 -1.94 17.33 0.18
CA LEU A 204 -2.90 16.29 0.54
C LEU A 204 -3.57 16.62 1.88
N ASN A 205 -4.85 16.23 2.00
CA ASN A 205 -5.59 16.24 3.26
C ASN A 205 -5.72 14.81 3.78
N LEU A 206 -4.94 14.48 4.80
CA LEU A 206 -4.87 13.14 5.38
C LEU A 206 -5.33 13.22 6.85
N ASP A 207 -6.59 13.58 7.05
CA ASP A 207 -7.18 13.82 8.39
C ASP A 207 -7.12 12.56 9.28
N TYR A 208 -7.10 11.37 8.68
CA TYR A 208 -6.98 10.09 9.39
C TYR A 208 -5.65 9.93 10.15
N LEU A 209 -4.54 10.48 9.62
CA LEU A 209 -3.24 10.44 10.29
C LEU A 209 -3.25 11.29 11.56
N THR A 210 -3.91 12.45 11.52
CA THR A 210 -4.06 13.31 12.71
C THR A 210 -4.93 12.64 13.76
N LYS A 211 -6.09 12.09 13.35
CA LYS A 211 -7.04 11.38 14.23
C LYS A 211 -6.41 10.18 14.94
N MET A 212 -5.48 9.47 14.29
CA MET A 212 -4.78 8.32 14.86
C MET A 212 -4.01 8.67 16.15
N TYR A 213 -3.48 9.88 16.26
CA TYR A 213 -2.65 10.31 17.38
C TYR A 213 -3.42 11.21 18.37
N GLU A 214 -4.48 11.89 17.94
CA GLU A 214 -5.37 12.63 18.84
C GLU A 214 -6.15 11.72 19.80
N ALA A 215 -6.46 10.48 19.41
CA ALA A 215 -7.25 9.55 20.20
C ALA A 215 -6.48 8.80 21.33
N LYS A 216 -5.19 9.11 21.56
CA LYS A 216 -4.29 8.31 22.42
C LYS A 216 -3.92 8.89 23.80
N ASP A 217 -4.65 9.88 24.30
CA ASP A 217 -4.53 10.35 25.69
C ASP A 217 -5.58 9.70 26.63
N VAL A 218 -5.71 8.37 26.63
CA VAL A 218 -6.41 7.64 27.72
C VAL A 218 -5.75 6.28 28.00
N GLU A 219 -5.36 6.11 29.28
CA GLU A 219 -5.08 4.87 30.03
C GLU A 219 -3.73 4.13 29.85
N VAL A 220 -2.78 4.44 30.76
CA VAL A 220 -1.68 3.55 31.15
C VAL A 220 -2.19 2.55 32.20
N PRO A 221 -2.20 1.22 31.95
CA PRO A 221 -2.61 0.23 32.94
C PRO A 221 -1.47 -0.05 33.93
N LYS A 222 -1.65 0.35 35.20
CA LYS A 222 -0.75 -0.03 36.30
C LYS A 222 -0.93 -1.51 36.64
N LYS A 223 0.20 -2.24 36.68
CA LYS A 223 0.26 -3.64 37.13
C LYS A 223 -0.20 -3.79 38.58
N LYS A 224 -0.95 -4.86 38.82
CA LYS A 224 -1.61 -5.29 40.06
C LYS A 224 -0.64 -5.40 41.24
N ASN A 225 -1.08 -4.94 42.42
CA ASN A 225 -0.74 -5.57 43.69
C ASN A 225 -1.95 -5.59 44.65
N ILE A 226 -2.37 -6.82 44.86
CA ILE A 226 -3.18 -7.50 45.87
C ILE A 226 -3.43 -6.77 47.23
N ASN A 227 -4.74 -6.67 47.52
CA ASN A 227 -5.47 -6.89 48.78
C ASN A 227 -5.69 -5.85 49.92
N TYR A 228 -6.98 -5.88 50.29
CA TYR A 228 -7.69 -5.71 51.57
C TYR A 228 -8.02 -4.31 52.14
N THR A 229 -9.35 -4.16 52.27
CA THR A 229 -10.14 -3.53 53.35
C THR A 229 -10.43 -2.03 53.39
N SER A 230 -11.74 -1.80 53.56
CA SER A 230 -12.42 -0.71 54.27
C SER A 230 -12.47 0.67 53.63
N GLY A 231 -13.70 1.08 53.30
CA GLY A 231 -14.01 2.43 52.85
C GLY A 231 -13.90 3.47 53.96
N VAL A 232 -13.40 4.64 53.60
CA VAL A 232 -13.64 5.91 54.27
C VAL A 232 -13.71 6.99 53.17
N LYS A 233 -14.85 7.68 53.07
CA LYS A 233 -15.00 8.89 52.26
C LYS A 233 -14.17 10.02 52.89
N THR A 234 -13.15 10.54 52.20
CA THR A 234 -12.42 11.73 52.62
C THR A 234 -12.68 12.91 51.68
N LYS A 235 -13.32 13.96 52.22
CA LYS A 235 -13.53 15.26 51.57
C LYS A 235 -12.17 15.89 51.19
N GLN A 236 -12.10 16.54 50.02
CA GLN A 236 -10.97 17.37 49.60
C GLN A 236 -10.72 18.49 50.62
N LYS A 237 -9.45 18.68 51.02
CA LYS A 237 -9.03 19.75 51.95
C LYS A 237 -8.80 21.05 51.17
N GLU A 238 -9.31 22.16 51.70
CA GLU A 238 -9.13 23.49 51.12
C GLU A 238 -7.69 24.03 51.32
N VAL A 239 -7.27 24.97 50.46
CA VAL A 239 -5.94 25.61 50.48
C VAL A 239 -5.85 26.65 51.59
N CYS A 240 -4.71 26.72 52.27
CA CYS A 240 -4.48 27.61 53.41
C CYS A 240 -4.34 29.07 53.01
N LYS A 241 -5.33 29.89 53.35
CA LYS A 241 -5.33 31.34 53.07
C LYS A 241 -4.21 32.12 53.79
N LEU A 242 -3.67 31.58 54.90
CA LEU A 242 -2.53 32.19 55.60
C LEU A 242 -1.21 31.97 54.86
N PHE A 243 -1.06 30.83 54.16
CA PHE A 243 0.13 30.55 53.34
C PHE A 243 0.18 31.45 52.09
N LEU A 244 -0.97 31.78 51.50
CA LEU A 244 -1.06 32.70 50.35
C LEU A 244 -0.70 34.16 50.68
N ARG A 245 -0.62 34.53 51.97
CA ARG A 245 -0.27 35.89 52.42
C ARG A 245 1.12 35.96 53.08
N GLY A 246 1.87 34.86 53.14
CA GLY A 246 3.18 34.77 53.80
C GLY A 246 3.42 33.42 54.50
N PRO A 247 4.56 33.24 55.20
CA PRO A 247 4.88 31.97 55.85
C PRO A 247 3.80 31.61 56.90
N CYS A 248 3.10 30.50 56.68
CA CYS A 248 2.06 30.06 57.60
C CYS A 248 2.68 29.67 58.95
N ARG A 249 2.29 30.37 60.01
CA ARG A 249 2.72 30.14 61.41
C ARG A 249 2.55 28.71 61.95
N PHE A 250 1.76 27.87 61.29
CA PHE A 250 1.56 26.46 61.67
C PHE A 250 2.45 25.47 60.90
N GLY A 251 3.24 25.95 59.93
CA GLY A 251 4.20 25.15 59.15
C GLY A 251 3.60 23.85 58.59
N ALA A 252 4.37 22.77 58.67
CA ALA A 252 3.99 21.45 58.17
C ALA A 252 2.84 20.77 58.96
N LYS A 253 2.38 21.35 60.08
CA LYS A 253 1.27 20.82 60.89
C LYS A 253 -0.06 21.50 60.57
N CYS A 254 -0.13 22.32 59.52
CA CYS A 254 -1.37 23.01 59.15
C CYS A 254 -2.41 22.03 58.57
N LYS A 255 -3.69 22.24 58.89
CA LYS A 255 -4.80 21.39 58.46
C LYS A 255 -5.20 21.59 56.98
N PHE A 256 -4.68 22.62 56.32
CA PHE A 256 -5.02 23.08 54.97
C PHE A 256 -3.80 23.02 54.03
N LEU A 257 -4.00 22.85 52.72
CA LEU A 257 -2.91 22.67 51.73
C LEU A 257 -2.07 23.94 51.57
N HIS A 258 -0.74 23.81 51.59
CA HIS A 258 0.25 24.88 51.38
C HIS A 258 0.88 24.75 49.99
N GLU A 259 0.12 25.10 48.95
CA GLU A 259 0.56 25.01 47.56
C GLU A 259 0.42 26.41 46.91
N SER A 260 1.49 26.90 46.29
CA SER A 260 1.54 28.21 45.63
C SER A 260 1.10 28.06 44.17
N LYS A 261 0.03 28.77 43.77
CA LYS A 261 -0.41 28.85 42.37
C LYS A 261 0.62 29.63 41.56
N GLU A 262 1.29 28.99 40.61
CA GLU A 262 1.97 29.74 39.54
C GLU A 262 0.92 30.33 38.60
N GLU A 263 1.11 31.61 38.30
CA GLU A 263 0.20 32.44 37.52
C GLU A 263 0.27 32.10 36.03
N LYS A 264 -0.91 31.92 35.44
CA LYS A 264 -1.14 31.79 34.00
C LYS A 264 -0.74 33.08 33.27
N PRO A 265 -0.11 33.02 32.09
CA PRO A 265 -0.29 34.04 31.08
C PRO A 265 -1.63 33.82 30.37
N SER A 266 -2.51 34.80 30.56
CA SER A 266 -3.61 35.30 29.72
C SER A 266 -4.32 34.38 28.72
N GLU A 267 -5.65 34.43 28.84
CA GLU A 267 -6.74 33.91 28.00
C GLU A 267 -6.41 33.59 26.52
N PRO A 268 -6.82 32.42 26.01
CA PRO A 268 -6.84 32.19 24.57
C PRO A 268 -7.93 33.07 23.94
N PRO A 269 -7.66 33.70 22.77
CA PRO A 269 -8.72 34.36 22.04
C PRO A 269 -9.77 33.31 21.64
N GLU A 270 -11.00 33.79 21.58
CA GLU A 270 -12.20 33.08 21.20
C GLU A 270 -11.98 32.05 20.10
N ALA A 271 -12.60 30.88 20.28
CA ALA A 271 -12.59 29.76 19.36
C ALA A 271 -12.90 30.16 17.90
N LYS A 272 -11.84 30.34 17.10
CA LYS A 272 -11.81 30.21 15.65
C LYS A 272 -10.37 29.85 15.22
N ASP A 273 -10.12 28.55 15.05
CA ASP A 273 -9.43 27.95 13.89
C ASP A 273 -9.03 26.51 14.23
N ASN A 274 -9.82 25.56 13.72
CA ASN A 274 -9.35 24.20 13.48
C ASN A 274 -8.26 24.33 12.39
N THR A 275 -6.99 24.42 12.79
CA THR A 275 -5.88 24.49 11.82
C THR A 275 -5.73 23.12 11.15
N LYS A 276 -6.42 22.96 10.02
CA LYS A 276 -6.29 21.80 9.15
C LYS A 276 -4.81 21.59 8.80
N ILE A 277 -4.24 20.44 9.17
CA ILE A 277 -2.85 20.11 8.86
C ILE A 277 -2.77 19.71 7.39
N THR A 278 -2.08 20.52 6.58
CA THR A 278 -1.81 20.18 5.18
C THR A 278 -0.56 19.32 5.09
N TYR A 279 -0.69 18.15 4.48
CA TYR A 279 0.40 17.23 4.18
C TYR A 279 0.98 17.54 2.80
N GLU A 280 2.28 17.40 2.64
CA GLU A 280 2.99 17.62 1.38
C GLU A 280 3.80 16.37 1.02
N LEU A 281 3.56 15.85 -0.18
CA LEU A 281 4.41 14.87 -0.84
C LEU A 281 5.34 15.63 -1.78
N GLU A 282 6.62 15.75 -1.40
CA GLU A 282 7.65 16.37 -2.23
C GLU A 282 8.45 15.29 -2.98
N ILE A 283 8.47 15.40 -4.30
CA ILE A 283 9.18 14.48 -5.20
C ILE A 283 10.31 15.25 -5.88
N ARG A 284 11.52 14.71 -5.83
CA ARG A 284 12.70 15.29 -6.48
C ARG A 284 13.30 14.33 -7.49
N PHE A 285 13.68 14.89 -8.63
CA PHE A 285 14.36 14.21 -9.73
C PHE A 285 15.78 14.78 -9.89
N PRO A 286 16.81 14.23 -9.23
CA PRO A 286 18.20 14.58 -9.51
C PRO A 286 18.54 14.47 -11.00
N GLU A 287 19.48 15.28 -11.51
CA GLU A 287 19.80 15.37 -12.95
C GLU A 287 20.20 14.04 -13.59
N ASP A 288 20.79 13.12 -12.82
CA ASP A 288 21.21 11.78 -13.27
C ASP A 288 20.11 10.70 -13.14
N THR A 289 18.90 11.07 -12.68
CA THR A 289 17.83 10.10 -12.37
C THR A 289 17.14 9.62 -13.64
N VAL A 290 17.07 8.31 -13.81
CA VAL A 290 16.40 7.68 -14.96
C VAL A 290 14.93 7.41 -14.64
N TYR A 291 14.15 8.44 -14.35
CA TYR A 291 12.71 8.28 -14.07
C TYR A 291 11.92 8.03 -15.37
N PRO A 292 10.97 7.07 -15.44
CA PRO A 292 10.38 6.25 -14.35
C PRO A 292 11.10 4.94 -14.00
N TYR A 293 12.20 4.60 -14.67
CA TYR A 293 12.96 3.35 -14.45
C TYR A 293 13.82 3.33 -13.17
N GLN A 294 13.91 4.47 -12.50
CA GLN A 294 14.56 4.65 -11.21
C GLN A 294 13.60 5.43 -10.31
N PRO A 295 13.40 4.97 -9.05
CA PRO A 295 12.50 5.67 -8.14
C PRO A 295 13.05 7.06 -7.83
N PRO A 296 12.20 8.11 -7.83
CA PRO A 296 12.63 9.45 -7.46
C PRO A 296 12.88 9.56 -5.96
N LEU A 297 13.49 10.66 -5.52
CA LEU A 297 13.60 10.95 -4.09
C LEU A 297 12.23 11.44 -3.60
N ILE A 298 11.63 10.71 -2.67
CA ILE A 298 10.26 10.95 -2.17
C ILE A 298 10.35 11.40 -0.72
N PHE A 299 9.70 12.50 -0.38
CA PHE A 299 9.65 13.00 0.99
C PHE A 299 8.22 13.32 1.40
N PHE A 300 7.73 12.64 2.43
CA PHE A 300 6.43 12.91 3.02
C PHE A 300 6.60 13.79 4.28
N LYS A 301 5.99 14.98 4.27
CA LYS A 301 6.14 16.00 5.33
C LYS A 301 4.87 16.83 5.50
N THR A 302 4.89 17.77 6.45
CA THR A 302 3.82 18.75 6.68
C THR A 302 4.29 20.17 6.34
N GLU A 303 3.34 21.05 5.97
CA GLU A 303 3.65 22.46 5.65
C GLU A 303 4.19 23.22 6.89
N ASN A 304 3.65 22.89 8.07
CA ASN A 304 4.10 23.40 9.37
C ASN A 304 4.57 22.23 10.25
N LYS A 305 5.59 22.44 11.09
CA LYS A 305 6.07 21.41 12.04
C LYS A 305 4.96 21.12 13.05
N THR A 306 4.49 19.87 13.10
CA THR A 306 3.45 19.42 14.03
C THR A 306 4.07 18.57 15.12
N ASN A 307 3.73 18.82 16.38
CA ASN A 307 4.14 17.96 17.51
C ASN A 307 3.18 16.78 17.76
N ILE A 308 2.11 16.66 16.96
CA ILE A 308 1.05 15.66 17.13
C ILE A 308 1.50 14.29 16.62
N ILE A 309 2.18 14.25 15.46
CA ILE A 309 2.59 13.01 14.80
C ILE A 309 4.09 12.78 15.03
N PRO A 310 4.51 11.59 15.51
CA PRO A 310 5.93 11.27 15.69
C PRO A 310 6.73 11.34 14.37
N GLU A 311 7.97 11.85 14.44
CA GLU A 311 8.89 11.93 13.28
C GLU A 311 9.10 10.57 12.59
N LEU A 312 9.15 9.50 13.39
CA LEU A 312 9.27 8.11 12.92
C LEU A 312 8.11 7.68 12.00
N THR A 313 6.90 8.22 12.21
CA THR A 313 5.73 7.89 11.38
C THR A 313 5.90 8.43 9.97
N PHE A 314 6.42 9.65 9.81
CA PHE A 314 6.71 10.22 8.49
C PHE A 314 7.78 9.42 7.74
N LEU A 315 8.80 8.95 8.45
CA LEU A 315 9.84 8.07 7.87
C LEU A 315 9.26 6.71 7.45
N LYS A 316 8.37 6.10 8.26
CA LYS A 316 7.68 4.85 7.88
C LYS A 316 6.80 5.02 6.65
N VAL A 317 6.00 6.08 6.59
CA VAL A 317 5.16 6.37 5.42
C VAL A 317 6.02 6.60 4.19
N THR A 318 7.10 7.38 4.31
CA THR A 318 8.06 7.60 3.22
C THR A 318 8.67 6.28 2.74
N LEU A 319 9.02 5.36 3.64
CA LEU A 319 9.54 4.04 3.29
C LEU A 319 8.50 3.18 2.54
N ARG A 320 7.22 3.22 2.95
CA ARG A 320 6.14 2.50 2.25
C ARG A 320 5.95 3.01 0.82
N LEU A 321 5.99 4.33 0.63
CA LEU A 321 5.91 4.97 -0.68
C LEU A 321 7.13 4.62 -1.54
N LEU A 322 8.31 4.60 -0.93
CA LEU A 322 9.53 4.21 -1.63
C LEU A 322 9.51 2.74 -2.07
N ASP A 323 9.00 1.83 -1.25
CA ASP A 323 8.85 0.41 -1.64
C ASP A 323 7.90 0.27 -2.84
N GLU A 324 6.81 1.05 -2.87
CA GLU A 324 5.89 1.09 -4.01
C GLU A 324 6.57 1.65 -5.26
N ALA A 325 7.27 2.79 -5.13
CA ALA A 325 8.01 3.40 -6.23
C ALA A 325 9.11 2.48 -6.79
N LYS A 326 9.80 1.73 -5.92
CA LYS A 326 10.80 0.73 -6.33
C LYS A 326 10.19 -0.43 -7.12
N ASN A 327 8.99 -0.88 -6.75
CA ASN A 327 8.29 -1.93 -7.48
C ASN A 327 7.88 -1.42 -8.87
N LEU A 328 7.31 -0.22 -8.95
CA LEU A 328 6.88 0.40 -10.21
C LEU A 328 8.06 0.75 -11.14
N ALA A 329 9.20 1.15 -10.56
CA ALA A 329 10.40 1.47 -11.32
C ALA A 329 11.02 0.25 -12.04
N GLN A 330 10.83 -0.96 -11.52
CA GLN A 330 11.29 -2.18 -12.21
C GLN A 330 10.63 -2.37 -13.58
N ASP A 331 9.41 -1.85 -13.73
CA ASP A 331 8.59 -1.95 -14.94
C ASP A 331 8.58 -0.65 -15.76
N GLY A 332 9.37 0.38 -15.37
CA GLY A 332 9.39 1.68 -16.05
C GLY A 332 8.07 2.44 -15.96
N ILE A 333 7.29 2.21 -14.90
CA ILE A 333 5.97 2.80 -14.72
C ILE A 333 6.09 4.12 -13.95
N PRO A 334 5.49 5.22 -14.44
CA PRO A 334 5.37 6.45 -13.68
C PRO A 334 4.60 6.21 -12.37
N SER A 335 5.25 6.53 -11.25
CA SER A 335 4.83 6.11 -9.91
C SER A 335 4.03 7.16 -9.15
N ILE A 336 4.09 8.44 -9.52
CA ILE A 336 3.64 9.54 -8.65
C ILE A 336 2.13 9.50 -8.41
N TYR A 337 1.34 9.23 -9.45
CA TYR A 337 -0.12 9.08 -9.29
C TYR A 337 -0.47 7.94 -8.32
N SER A 338 0.16 6.77 -8.50
CA SER A 338 -0.05 5.60 -7.64
C SER A 338 0.38 5.85 -6.19
N LEU A 339 1.43 6.65 -5.97
CA LEU A 339 1.85 7.04 -4.62
C LEU A 339 0.80 7.93 -3.93
N VAL A 340 0.17 8.84 -4.67
CA VAL A 340 -0.91 9.68 -4.12
C VAL A 340 -2.16 8.85 -3.83
N GLU A 341 -2.51 7.92 -4.71
CA GLU A 341 -3.63 6.99 -4.48
C GLU A 341 -3.39 6.10 -3.24
N LEU A 342 -2.16 5.60 -3.08
CA LEU A 342 -1.76 4.83 -1.90
C LEU A 342 -1.86 5.65 -0.61
N LEU A 343 -1.56 6.95 -0.65
CA LEU A 343 -1.75 7.84 0.51
C LEU A 343 -3.23 8.08 0.84
N ASN A 344 -4.12 8.08 -0.16
CA ASN A 344 -5.56 8.21 0.09
C ASN A 344 -6.21 6.92 0.62
N ASN A 345 -5.52 5.77 0.51
CA ASN A 345 -5.98 4.52 1.11
C ASN A 345 -5.63 4.46 2.61
N GLU A 346 -6.59 4.86 3.44
CA GLU A 346 -6.41 4.95 4.89
C GLU A 346 -6.04 3.60 5.53
N GLU A 347 -6.70 2.51 5.13
CA GLU A 347 -6.51 1.18 5.72
C GLU A 347 -5.09 0.65 5.50
N ASP A 348 -4.58 0.77 4.27
CA ASP A 348 -3.24 0.28 3.90
C ASP A 348 -2.13 1.00 4.66
N ILE A 349 -2.21 2.33 4.75
CA ILE A 349 -1.22 3.15 5.45
C ILE A 349 -1.30 2.88 6.96
N MET A 350 -2.49 2.80 7.53
CA MET A 350 -2.70 2.53 8.95
C MET A 350 -2.18 1.14 9.35
N ASN A 351 -2.49 0.11 8.55
CA ASN A 351 -1.98 -1.24 8.76
C ASN A 351 -0.45 -1.26 8.66
N PHE A 352 0.14 -0.58 7.66
CA PHE A 352 1.58 -0.50 7.53
C PHE A 352 2.25 0.14 8.76
N ILE A 353 1.74 1.29 9.24
CA ILE A 353 2.29 1.98 10.41
C ILE A 353 2.26 1.09 11.66
N GLN A 354 1.17 0.33 11.85
CA GLN A 354 0.96 -0.53 13.02
C GLN A 354 1.80 -1.81 13.00
N PHE A 355 1.95 -2.45 11.83
CA PHE A 355 2.57 -3.78 11.72
C PHE A 355 4.02 -3.76 11.22
N ASP A 356 4.52 -2.64 10.68
CA ASP A 356 5.89 -2.58 10.18
C ASP A 356 6.93 -2.55 11.33
N THR A 357 7.85 -3.51 11.28
CA THR A 357 8.91 -3.76 12.29
C THR A 357 10.29 -3.24 11.86
N ARG A 358 10.40 -2.60 10.70
CA ARG A 358 11.68 -2.06 10.22
C ARG A 358 12.15 -0.91 11.10
N THR A 359 13.44 -0.87 11.37
CA THR A 359 14.09 0.15 12.20
C THR A 359 14.89 1.12 11.35
N PHE A 360 14.88 2.39 11.75
CA PHE A 360 15.73 3.45 11.21
C PHE A 360 16.97 3.61 12.10
N PRO A 361 18.04 4.27 11.63
CA PRO A 361 19.21 4.55 12.46
C PRO A 361 18.82 5.25 13.77
N ASP A 362 19.26 4.70 14.91
CA ASP A 362 18.94 5.23 16.23
C ASP A 362 19.68 6.55 16.49
N THR A 363 19.16 7.37 17.42
CA THR A 363 19.73 8.69 17.75
C THR A 363 21.18 8.65 18.24
N SER A 364 21.66 7.46 18.63
CA SER A 364 23.00 7.19 19.15
C SER A 364 23.99 6.65 18.11
N ASP A 365 23.54 6.33 16.90
CA ASP A 365 24.38 5.72 15.87
C ASP A 365 24.99 6.78 14.95
N ALA A 366 26.31 6.79 14.78
CA ALA A 366 26.95 7.66 13.79
C ALA A 366 26.60 7.19 12.36
N LEU A 367 26.23 8.12 11.47
CA LEU A 367 25.85 7.82 10.08
C LEU A 367 27.07 7.38 9.26
N PHE A 368 28.27 7.78 9.68
CA PHE A 368 29.57 7.44 9.09
C PHE A 368 30.53 6.87 10.15
N PRO A 369 30.62 5.54 10.29
CA PRO A 369 31.66 4.91 11.12
C PRO A 369 33.05 5.27 10.54
N GLN A 370 33.92 5.88 11.34
CA GLN A 370 35.26 6.27 10.91
C GLN A 370 36.06 5.03 10.44
N LEU A 371 36.47 5.04 9.17
CA LEU A 371 37.29 4.01 8.54
C LEU A 371 38.70 4.00 9.13
N ILE A 372 39.03 3.00 9.95
CA ILE A 372 40.43 2.61 10.20
C ILE A 372 40.87 1.78 8.99
N GLU A 373 41.65 2.39 8.11
CA GLU A 373 42.46 1.67 7.14
C GLU A 373 43.41 0.72 7.87
N ASN A 374 43.25 -0.59 7.67
CA ASN A 374 44.31 -1.56 7.94
C ASN A 374 44.30 -2.65 6.87
N ASN A 375 45.26 -2.53 5.96
CA ASN A 375 45.80 -3.61 5.17
C ASN A 375 46.23 -4.77 6.09
N SER A 376 45.56 -5.93 6.01
CA SER A 376 46.14 -7.30 6.11
C SER A 376 45.06 -8.37 6.34
N LEU A 377 44.77 -9.14 5.27
CA LEU A 377 44.41 -10.57 5.23
C LEU A 377 43.85 -11.26 6.49
N SER A 378 42.63 -11.79 6.40
CA SER A 378 42.42 -13.25 6.51
C SER A 378 41.04 -13.70 5.97
N LYS A 379 41.10 -14.66 5.04
CA LYS A 379 39.95 -15.44 4.57
C LYS A 379 39.27 -16.12 5.76
N LYS A 380 38.01 -15.77 6.05
CA LYS A 380 37.04 -16.70 6.63
C LYS A 380 35.92 -16.91 5.63
N LYS A 381 36.00 -18.03 4.91
CA LYS A 381 34.87 -18.61 4.19
C LYS A 381 33.79 -18.94 5.22
N LEU A 382 32.72 -18.15 5.23
CA LEU A 382 31.42 -18.57 5.78
C LEU A 382 30.57 -19.09 4.61
N PRO A 383 29.67 -20.08 4.84
CA PRO A 383 29.01 -20.79 3.75
C PRO A 383 28.01 -19.86 3.05
N LEU A 384 28.22 -19.64 1.74
CA LEU A 384 27.25 -19.02 0.86
C LEU A 384 26.09 -20.00 0.63
N HIS A 385 24.99 -19.83 1.36
CA HIS A 385 23.71 -20.47 1.04
C HIS A 385 22.72 -19.44 0.48
N TYR A 386 23.12 -18.69 -0.54
CA TYR A 386 22.25 -18.07 -1.54
C TYR A 386 23.12 -17.56 -2.68
N LYS A 387 23.49 -18.43 -3.62
CA LYS A 387 23.86 -17.99 -4.96
C LYS A 387 22.56 -17.77 -5.72
N LYS A 388 22.04 -16.54 -5.72
CA LYS A 388 21.29 -16.05 -6.89
C LYS A 388 22.36 -15.77 -7.95
N GLY A 389 22.34 -16.54 -9.03
CA GLY A 389 23.17 -16.28 -10.18
C GLY A 389 22.64 -15.04 -10.89
N GLU A 390 23.47 -14.01 -11.01
CA GLU A 390 23.32 -13.00 -12.04
C GLU A 390 24.17 -13.45 -13.23
N SER A 391 23.53 -13.99 -14.26
CA SER A 391 24.07 -13.90 -15.61
C SER A 391 23.59 -12.58 -16.20
N LYS A 392 24.53 -11.68 -16.49
CA LYS A 392 24.34 -10.49 -17.32
C LYS A 392 23.88 -10.87 -18.74
N ASP A 393 23.12 -9.96 -19.34
CA ASP A 393 22.98 -9.78 -20.79
C ASP A 393 22.67 -11.02 -21.63
N ASN A 394 21.38 -11.38 -21.65
CA ASN A 394 20.64 -11.85 -22.83
C ASN A 394 19.24 -12.30 -22.39
N ARG A 395 18.24 -11.41 -22.35
CA ARG A 395 16.82 -11.86 -22.21
C ARG A 395 16.32 -12.61 -23.45
N SER A 396 17.11 -12.68 -24.51
CA SER A 396 16.95 -13.61 -25.64
C SER A 396 17.50 -15.02 -25.37
N ASN A 397 18.29 -15.22 -24.30
CA ASN A 397 18.71 -16.53 -23.80
C ASN A 397 17.96 -16.88 -22.53
N VAL A 398 16.81 -17.53 -22.73
CA VAL A 398 16.16 -18.31 -21.69
C VAL A 398 17.17 -19.34 -21.17
N ASN A 399 17.63 -19.20 -19.93
CA ASN A 399 18.54 -20.17 -19.30
C ASN A 399 17.77 -21.46 -18.99
N MET A 400 17.72 -22.36 -19.97
CA MET A 400 16.99 -23.61 -19.86
C MET A 400 17.50 -24.49 -18.71
N GLU A 401 18.79 -24.45 -18.36
CA GLU A 401 19.33 -25.23 -17.23
C GLU A 401 18.73 -24.80 -15.89
N GLU A 402 18.57 -23.50 -15.68
CA GLU A 402 17.96 -22.95 -14.47
C GLU A 402 16.47 -23.29 -14.42
N ILE A 403 15.77 -23.19 -15.55
CA ILE A 403 14.37 -23.62 -15.67
C ILE A 403 14.22 -25.10 -15.33
N TYR A 404 15.09 -25.98 -15.85
CA TYR A 404 15.05 -27.41 -15.53
C TYR A 404 15.33 -27.68 -14.05
N LYS A 405 16.20 -26.90 -13.40
CA LYS A 405 16.43 -27.00 -11.96
C LYS A 405 15.17 -26.63 -11.17
N GLU A 406 14.51 -25.54 -11.52
CA GLU A 406 13.26 -25.13 -10.86
C GLU A 406 12.12 -26.10 -11.12
N ASN A 407 12.02 -26.66 -12.35
CA ASN A 407 11.03 -27.67 -12.68
C ASN A 407 11.11 -28.87 -11.73
N ARG A 408 12.32 -29.30 -11.37
CA ARG A 408 12.55 -30.37 -10.40
C ARG A 408 12.06 -30.01 -9.00
N GLU A 409 12.32 -28.78 -8.55
CA GLU A 409 11.82 -28.31 -7.26
C GLU A 409 10.28 -28.24 -7.23
N ILE A 410 9.66 -27.80 -8.33
CA ILE A 410 8.21 -27.72 -8.47
C ILE A 410 7.59 -29.13 -8.41
N ALA A 411 8.12 -30.07 -9.20
CA ALA A 411 7.66 -31.46 -9.21
C ALA A 411 7.79 -32.13 -7.83
N LYS A 412 8.93 -31.92 -7.16
CA LYS A 412 9.15 -32.43 -5.80
C LYS A 412 8.12 -31.88 -4.81
N ARG A 413 7.90 -30.56 -4.79
CA ARG A 413 6.92 -29.93 -3.90
C ARG A 413 5.48 -30.34 -4.21
N TRP A 414 5.18 -30.66 -5.46
CA TRP A 414 3.85 -31.13 -5.85
C TRP A 414 3.58 -32.53 -5.29
N LEU A 415 4.56 -33.45 -5.37
CA LEU A 415 4.45 -34.79 -4.77
C LEU A 415 4.25 -34.73 -3.24
N GLU A 416 4.93 -33.80 -2.55
CA GLU A 416 4.78 -33.59 -1.11
C GLU A 416 3.35 -33.15 -0.70
N LYS A 417 2.51 -32.69 -1.65
CA LYS A 417 1.15 -32.23 -1.38
C LYS A 417 0.09 -33.32 -1.46
N GLU A 418 0.40 -34.48 -2.03
CA GLU A 418 -0.58 -35.57 -2.14
C GLU A 418 -1.12 -36.00 -0.78
N ASP A 419 -0.33 -35.85 0.28
CA ASP A 419 -0.72 -36.18 1.66
C ASP A 419 -1.50 -35.05 2.37
N ASN A 420 -1.64 -33.87 1.78
CA ASN A 420 -2.31 -32.73 2.41
C ASN A 420 -3.84 -32.86 2.34
N ASP A 421 -4.50 -32.91 3.50
CA ASP A 421 -5.97 -33.00 3.60
C ASP A 421 -6.70 -31.84 2.93
N LYS A 422 -6.17 -30.61 3.00
CA LYS A 422 -6.75 -29.45 2.31
C LYS A 422 -6.71 -29.64 0.80
N TYR A 423 -5.60 -30.18 0.29
CA TYR A 423 -5.46 -30.47 -1.14
C TYR A 423 -6.43 -31.58 -1.58
N LYS A 424 -6.57 -32.67 -0.81
CA LYS A 424 -7.56 -33.73 -1.06
C LYS A 424 -8.99 -33.19 -1.13
N ARG A 425 -9.36 -32.27 -0.23
CA ARG A 425 -10.68 -31.60 -0.26
C ARG A 425 -10.87 -30.78 -1.52
N MET A 426 -9.91 -29.92 -1.89
CA MET A 426 -9.98 -29.15 -3.14
C MET A 426 -10.08 -30.05 -4.37
N MET A 427 -9.28 -31.12 -4.43
CA MET A 427 -9.33 -32.12 -5.50
C MET A 427 -10.69 -32.81 -5.62
N SER A 428 -11.37 -33.08 -4.49
CA SER A 428 -12.73 -33.65 -4.52
C SER A 428 -13.75 -32.69 -5.18
N GLY A 429 -13.57 -31.38 -4.99
CA GLY A 429 -14.37 -30.35 -5.66
C GLY A 429 -14.11 -30.30 -7.17
N ARG A 430 -12.82 -30.27 -7.57
CA ARG A 430 -12.41 -30.28 -8.98
C ARG A 430 -12.99 -31.47 -9.75
N ARG A 431 -13.01 -32.67 -9.14
CA ARG A 431 -13.56 -33.91 -9.73
C ARG A 431 -15.06 -33.86 -10.02
N LYS A 432 -15.81 -32.97 -9.37
CA LYS A 432 -17.26 -32.82 -9.59
C LYS A 432 -17.59 -31.97 -10.82
N LEU A 433 -16.64 -31.16 -11.31
CA LEU A 433 -16.86 -30.28 -12.46
C LEU A 433 -16.98 -31.08 -13.76
N PRO A 434 -17.86 -30.69 -14.69
CA PRO A 434 -18.00 -31.39 -15.97
C PRO A 434 -16.71 -31.50 -16.79
N ALA A 435 -15.87 -30.45 -16.78
CA ALA A 435 -14.57 -30.46 -17.45
C ALA A 435 -13.67 -31.63 -17.02
N TRP A 436 -13.79 -32.09 -15.76
CA TRP A 436 -13.00 -33.21 -15.25
C TRP A 436 -13.26 -34.52 -16.00
N GLN A 437 -14.52 -34.76 -16.39
CA GLN A 437 -14.91 -35.98 -17.12
C GLN A 437 -14.24 -36.04 -18.50
N LYS A 438 -13.93 -34.87 -19.07
CA LYS A 438 -13.28 -34.71 -20.37
C LYS A 438 -11.77 -34.54 -20.29
N ARG A 439 -11.15 -34.58 -19.09
CA ARG A 439 -9.71 -34.35 -18.88
C ARG A 439 -8.82 -35.12 -19.86
N ASN A 440 -9.00 -36.45 -19.94
CA ASN A 440 -8.15 -37.29 -20.78
C ASN A 440 -8.37 -37.04 -22.27
N GLU A 441 -9.60 -36.74 -22.68
CA GLU A 441 -9.94 -36.40 -24.07
C GLU A 441 -9.29 -35.07 -24.50
N ILE A 442 -9.35 -34.06 -23.62
CA ILE A 442 -8.70 -32.75 -23.81
C ILE A 442 -7.19 -32.94 -23.95
N LEU A 443 -6.54 -33.62 -23.00
CA LEU A 443 -5.08 -33.82 -23.02
C LEU A 443 -4.62 -34.60 -24.27
N ASN A 444 -5.36 -35.64 -24.65
CA ASN A 444 -5.03 -36.42 -25.85
C ASN A 444 -5.17 -35.60 -27.14
N THR A 445 -6.16 -34.70 -27.20
CA THR A 445 -6.40 -33.86 -28.38
C THR A 445 -5.36 -32.76 -28.48
N VAL A 446 -5.03 -32.07 -27.38
CA VAL A 446 -3.95 -31.06 -27.32
C VAL A 446 -2.58 -31.65 -27.66
N LYS A 447 -2.35 -32.93 -27.33
CA LYS A 447 -1.11 -33.62 -27.72
C LYS A 447 -1.04 -33.87 -29.24
N LYS A 448 -2.16 -34.27 -29.85
CA LYS A 448 -2.25 -34.64 -31.27
C LYS A 448 -2.35 -33.46 -32.22
N SER A 449 -2.97 -32.36 -31.78
CA SER A 449 -3.32 -31.22 -32.62
C SER A 449 -2.67 -29.95 -32.09
N GLN A 450 -2.15 -29.12 -32.99
CA GLN A 450 -1.47 -27.88 -32.61
C GLN A 450 -2.44 -26.81 -32.08
N VAL A 451 -3.63 -26.75 -32.67
CA VAL A 451 -4.72 -25.85 -32.26
C VAL A 451 -5.94 -26.70 -31.92
N VAL A 452 -6.63 -26.37 -30.83
CA VAL A 452 -7.84 -27.06 -30.37
C VAL A 452 -8.86 -26.03 -29.91
N VAL A 453 -10.12 -26.21 -30.28
CA VAL A 453 -11.24 -25.43 -29.74
C VAL A 453 -11.94 -26.25 -28.66
N ILE A 454 -12.17 -25.65 -27.50
CA ILE A 454 -12.91 -26.25 -26.40
C ILE A 454 -14.15 -25.39 -26.16
N SER A 455 -15.32 -25.95 -26.41
CA SER A 455 -16.61 -25.36 -26.10
C SER A 455 -17.20 -25.96 -24.84
N GLY A 456 -18.08 -25.20 -24.18
CA GLY A 456 -18.90 -25.72 -23.09
C GLY A 456 -19.52 -24.57 -22.31
N GLU A 457 -20.66 -24.76 -21.68
CA GLU A 457 -21.39 -23.67 -21.00
C GLU A 457 -20.59 -23.00 -19.87
N THR A 458 -21.06 -21.84 -19.40
CA THR A 458 -20.50 -21.19 -18.20
C THR A 458 -20.62 -22.13 -17.00
N GLY A 459 -19.64 -22.10 -16.10
CA GLY A 459 -19.61 -22.98 -14.93
C GLY A 459 -19.17 -24.43 -15.18
N CYS A 460 -18.91 -24.85 -16.43
CA CYS A 460 -18.41 -26.21 -16.69
C CYS A 460 -16.94 -26.44 -16.28
N GLY A 461 -16.20 -25.36 -15.97
CA GLY A 461 -14.84 -25.40 -15.41
C GLY A 461 -13.70 -25.20 -16.43
N LYS A 462 -13.97 -24.68 -17.63
CA LYS A 462 -12.95 -24.45 -18.69
C LYS A 462 -11.76 -23.62 -18.18
N SER A 463 -12.03 -22.38 -17.79
CA SER A 463 -11.04 -21.36 -17.42
C SER A 463 -10.14 -21.78 -16.25
N THR A 464 -10.68 -22.53 -15.29
CA THR A 464 -9.94 -22.98 -14.11
C THR A 464 -9.27 -24.33 -14.32
N GLN A 465 -9.91 -25.28 -15.00
CA GLN A 465 -9.44 -26.68 -15.04
C GLN A 465 -8.58 -27.01 -16.26
N VAL A 466 -8.85 -26.46 -17.45
CA VAL A 466 -8.09 -26.80 -18.66
C VAL A 466 -6.60 -26.46 -18.53
N PRO A 467 -6.20 -25.25 -18.08
CA PRO A 467 -4.78 -24.95 -17.86
C PRO A 467 -4.16 -25.86 -16.80
N GLN A 468 -4.92 -26.18 -15.74
CA GLN A 468 -4.46 -27.07 -14.69
C GLN A 468 -4.30 -28.51 -15.18
N PHE A 469 -5.13 -29.00 -16.11
CA PHE A 469 -4.96 -30.35 -16.65
C PHE A 469 -3.64 -30.48 -17.40
N ILE A 470 -3.26 -29.46 -18.17
CA ILE A 470 -1.98 -29.43 -18.89
C ILE A 470 -0.83 -29.45 -17.89
N LEU A 471 -0.89 -28.58 -16.87
CA LEU A 471 0.13 -28.51 -15.82
C LEU A 471 0.23 -29.81 -15.00
N ASP A 472 -0.90 -30.37 -14.59
CA ASP A 472 -0.97 -31.61 -13.81
C ASP A 472 -0.49 -32.80 -14.64
N ASN A 473 -0.83 -32.88 -15.92
CA ASN A 473 -0.31 -33.92 -16.81
C ASN A 473 1.22 -33.82 -16.98
N TRP A 474 1.77 -32.61 -17.02
CA TRP A 474 3.22 -32.41 -17.03
C TRP A 474 3.87 -32.89 -15.72
N LEU A 475 3.27 -32.56 -14.58
CA LEU A 475 3.76 -32.98 -13.25
C LEU A 475 3.67 -34.51 -13.05
N GLU A 476 2.55 -35.13 -13.44
CA GLU A 476 2.33 -36.58 -13.37
C GLU A 476 3.33 -37.37 -14.20
N ASN A 477 3.74 -36.82 -15.35
CA ASN A 477 4.69 -37.45 -16.25
C ASN A 477 6.12 -36.90 -16.11
N PHE A 478 6.38 -36.09 -15.07
CA PHE A 478 7.66 -35.43 -14.90
C PHE A 478 8.78 -36.46 -14.69
N LYS A 479 9.78 -36.43 -15.57
CA LYS A 479 11.02 -37.21 -15.45
C LYS A 479 12.17 -36.23 -15.23
N ASP A 480 13.22 -36.66 -14.54
CA ASP A 480 14.43 -35.83 -14.34
C ASP A 480 15.04 -35.52 -15.72
N GLY A 481 14.97 -34.24 -16.16
CA GLY A 481 15.31 -33.83 -17.53
C GLY A 481 14.16 -33.85 -18.56
N GLY A 482 12.91 -33.98 -18.11
CA GLY A 482 11.72 -33.92 -18.98
C GLY A 482 11.46 -32.52 -19.56
N GLU A 483 10.66 -32.48 -20.63
CA GLU A 483 10.31 -31.25 -21.37
C GLU A 483 9.79 -30.14 -20.44
N HIS A 484 10.12 -28.88 -20.72
CA HIS A 484 9.60 -27.73 -19.98
C HIS A 484 8.11 -27.50 -20.29
N VAL A 485 7.38 -26.89 -19.35
CA VAL A 485 6.04 -26.35 -19.58
C VAL A 485 5.94 -24.90 -19.10
N GLU A 486 5.48 -24.01 -19.96
CA GLU A 486 5.03 -22.66 -19.60
C GLU A 486 3.72 -22.39 -20.33
N ILE A 487 2.69 -22.05 -19.54
CA ILE A 487 1.30 -21.91 -19.95
C ILE A 487 0.89 -20.46 -19.72
N VAL A 488 0.40 -19.81 -20.78
CA VAL A 488 -0.19 -18.47 -20.69
C VAL A 488 -1.67 -18.57 -21.04
N CYS A 489 -2.55 -18.12 -20.15
CA CYS A 489 -3.98 -18.09 -20.37
C CYS A 489 -4.46 -16.63 -20.38
N THR A 490 -4.97 -16.16 -21.51
CA THR A 490 -5.52 -14.80 -21.59
C THR A 490 -6.94 -14.76 -21.04
N GLN A 491 -7.30 -13.63 -20.45
CA GLN A 491 -8.62 -13.29 -19.94
C GLN A 491 -9.02 -11.92 -20.48
N PRO A 492 -10.28 -11.70 -20.88
CA PRO A 492 -10.71 -10.43 -21.46
C PRO A 492 -10.70 -9.28 -20.45
N ARG A 493 -10.83 -9.57 -19.14
CA ARG A 493 -10.96 -8.58 -18.08
C ARG A 493 -9.89 -8.76 -17.01
N ARG A 494 -9.42 -7.64 -16.45
CA ARG A 494 -8.41 -7.61 -15.37
C ARG A 494 -8.86 -8.40 -14.14
N ILE A 495 -10.10 -8.18 -13.68
CA ILE A 495 -10.67 -8.86 -12.52
C ILE A 495 -10.75 -10.38 -12.75
N SER A 496 -11.07 -10.82 -13.97
CA SER A 496 -11.08 -12.25 -14.32
C SER A 496 -9.68 -12.87 -14.26
N ALA A 497 -8.64 -12.17 -14.76
CA ALA A 497 -7.26 -12.66 -14.68
C ALA A 497 -6.80 -12.86 -13.22
N ILE A 498 -7.08 -11.89 -12.35
CA ILE A 498 -6.74 -11.96 -10.91
C ILE A 498 -7.54 -13.08 -10.24
N GLY A 499 -8.88 -13.04 -10.37
CA GLY A 499 -9.77 -13.96 -9.69
C GLY A 499 -9.56 -15.42 -10.09
N VAL A 500 -9.33 -15.71 -11.38
CA VAL A 500 -9.04 -17.06 -11.85
C VAL A 500 -7.67 -17.53 -11.36
N ALA A 501 -6.64 -16.67 -11.37
CA ALA A 501 -5.32 -17.02 -10.86
C ALA A 501 -5.35 -17.35 -9.36
N ASP A 502 -6.00 -16.50 -8.56
CA ASP A 502 -6.15 -16.71 -7.12
C ASP A 502 -6.96 -17.97 -6.84
N ARG A 503 -8.06 -18.21 -7.57
CA ARG A 503 -8.85 -19.42 -7.43
C ARG A 503 -8.04 -20.68 -7.75
N VAL A 504 -7.28 -20.65 -8.85
CA VAL A 504 -6.46 -21.80 -9.27
C VAL A 504 -5.31 -22.03 -8.29
N ALA A 505 -4.67 -20.98 -7.77
CA ALA A 505 -3.67 -21.10 -6.72
C ALA A 505 -4.27 -21.72 -5.44
N GLU A 506 -5.48 -21.29 -5.06
CA GLU A 506 -6.20 -21.82 -3.89
C GLU A 506 -6.54 -23.32 -4.05
N GLU A 507 -7.05 -23.72 -5.22
CA GLU A 507 -7.34 -25.12 -5.57
C GLU A 507 -6.10 -26.02 -5.47
N ARG A 508 -4.91 -25.46 -5.72
CA ARG A 508 -3.60 -26.13 -5.61
C ARG A 508 -2.97 -26.03 -4.23
N VAL A 509 -3.62 -25.36 -3.28
CA VAL A 509 -3.08 -25.06 -1.95
C VAL A 509 -1.72 -24.35 -2.06
N GLU A 510 -1.68 -23.35 -2.94
CA GLU A 510 -0.53 -22.51 -3.23
C GLU A 510 -0.86 -21.04 -2.98
N LYS A 511 0.19 -20.21 -2.94
CA LYS A 511 0.04 -18.76 -3.01
C LYS A 511 0.22 -18.31 -4.45
N THR A 512 -0.62 -17.38 -4.90
CA THR A 512 -0.45 -16.69 -6.18
C THR A 512 0.94 -16.04 -6.27
N GLY A 513 1.57 -16.15 -7.44
CA GLY A 513 2.96 -15.75 -7.67
C GLY A 513 3.99 -16.88 -7.48
N GLN A 514 3.55 -18.09 -7.10
CA GLN A 514 4.40 -19.29 -7.15
C GLN A 514 4.26 -20.01 -8.49
N VAL A 515 3.72 -21.24 -8.53
CA VAL A 515 3.55 -22.00 -9.79
C VAL A 515 2.45 -21.37 -10.65
N VAL A 516 1.44 -20.79 -10.00
CA VAL A 516 0.33 -20.06 -10.62
C VAL A 516 0.47 -18.58 -10.30
N GLY A 517 0.29 -17.73 -11.30
CA GLY A 517 0.39 -16.29 -11.17
C GLY A 517 -0.51 -15.55 -12.16
N TYR A 518 -0.50 -14.22 -12.07
CA TYR A 518 -1.13 -13.38 -13.09
C TYR A 518 -0.27 -12.18 -13.46
N GLN A 519 -0.55 -11.62 -14.63
CA GLN A 519 0.06 -10.38 -15.10
C GLN A 519 -0.99 -9.52 -15.81
N ILE A 520 -1.25 -8.34 -15.27
CA ILE A 520 -2.15 -7.35 -15.85
C ILE A 520 -1.39 -6.01 -15.99
N ARG A 521 -2.03 -5.02 -16.62
CA ARG A 521 -1.42 -3.69 -16.72
C ARG A 521 -1.22 -3.11 -15.32
N LEU A 522 0.02 -2.67 -15.05
CA LEU A 522 0.48 -2.07 -13.79
C LEU A 522 0.52 -3.00 -12.57
N GLU A 523 0.25 -4.30 -12.73
CA GLU A 523 0.25 -5.24 -11.61
C GLU A 523 0.66 -6.65 -12.07
N SER A 524 1.63 -7.25 -11.39
CA SER A 524 2.17 -8.57 -11.73
C SER A 524 2.45 -9.39 -10.47
N LYS A 525 1.95 -10.62 -10.46
CA LYS A 525 2.27 -11.64 -9.44
C LYS A 525 2.76 -12.89 -10.16
N ILE A 526 3.97 -12.82 -10.69
CA ILE A 526 4.70 -13.94 -11.30
C ILE A 526 6.09 -14.05 -10.67
N SER A 527 6.68 -15.23 -10.72
CA SER A 527 8.08 -15.48 -10.33
C SER A 527 8.75 -16.39 -11.35
N SER A 528 10.06 -16.64 -11.19
CA SER A 528 10.77 -17.63 -12.01
C SER A 528 10.12 -19.02 -11.94
N LYS A 529 9.46 -19.34 -10.82
CA LYS A 529 8.75 -20.61 -10.60
C LYS A 529 7.37 -20.68 -11.24
N THR A 530 6.87 -19.59 -11.81
CA THR A 530 5.54 -19.57 -12.43
C THR A 530 5.56 -20.39 -13.72
N ARG A 531 4.61 -21.30 -13.85
CA ARG A 531 4.40 -22.18 -15.01
C ARG A 531 3.02 -21.99 -15.62
N LEU A 532 2.09 -21.41 -14.87
CA LEU A 532 0.77 -21.01 -15.33
C LEU A 532 0.54 -19.53 -15.02
N THR A 533 0.47 -18.72 -16.06
CA THR A 533 0.22 -17.28 -15.96
C THR A 533 -1.13 -16.93 -16.56
N PHE A 534 -2.01 -16.30 -15.79
CA PHE A 534 -3.21 -15.67 -16.31
C PHE A 534 -2.93 -14.20 -16.62
N CYS A 535 -3.28 -13.71 -17.81
CA CYS A 535 -3.02 -12.32 -18.16
C CYS A 535 -4.15 -11.71 -18.97
N THR A 536 -4.19 -10.38 -19.09
CA THR A 536 -5.08 -9.76 -20.09
C THR A 536 -4.52 -9.94 -21.49
N THR A 537 -5.40 -9.99 -22.49
CA THR A 537 -5.02 -10.10 -23.90
C THR A 537 -3.98 -9.06 -24.30
N GLY A 538 -4.18 -7.78 -23.93
CA GLY A 538 -3.20 -6.72 -24.16
C GLY A 538 -1.80 -6.95 -23.56
N ILE A 539 -1.66 -7.69 -22.46
CA ILE A 539 -0.34 -8.03 -21.90
C ILE A 539 0.39 -9.05 -22.77
N LEU A 540 -0.31 -10.07 -23.27
CA LEU A 540 0.28 -11.04 -24.20
C LEU A 540 0.65 -10.39 -25.54
N LEU A 541 -0.18 -9.47 -26.04
CA LEU A 541 0.12 -8.70 -27.25
C LEU A 541 1.40 -7.88 -27.10
N ARG A 542 1.58 -7.18 -25.96
CA ARG A 542 2.86 -6.49 -25.67
C ARG A 542 4.03 -7.45 -25.58
N ARG A 543 3.83 -8.65 -25.00
CA ARG A 543 4.88 -9.68 -24.96
C ARG A 543 5.32 -10.14 -26.34
N LEU A 544 4.39 -10.24 -27.28
CA LEU A 544 4.66 -10.58 -28.68
C LEU A 544 5.41 -9.47 -29.44
N GLU A 545 5.37 -8.22 -28.98
CA GLU A 545 6.10 -7.11 -29.60
C GLU A 545 7.62 -7.27 -29.40
N TYR A 546 8.06 -7.63 -28.20
CA TYR A 546 9.50 -7.79 -27.87
C TYR A 546 10.01 -9.23 -27.90
N ASP A 547 9.13 -10.23 -27.73
CA ASP A 547 9.43 -11.66 -27.94
C ASP A 547 8.43 -12.25 -28.96
N PRO A 548 8.61 -11.97 -30.27
CA PRO A 548 7.66 -12.37 -31.31
C PRO A 548 7.48 -13.88 -31.45
N GLN A 549 8.45 -14.67 -30.95
CA GLN A 549 8.37 -16.12 -31.00
C GLN A 549 7.83 -16.73 -29.71
N LEU A 550 7.81 -16.01 -28.59
CA LEU A 550 7.44 -16.54 -27.26
C LEU A 550 8.24 -17.81 -26.91
N LYS A 551 9.57 -17.76 -27.02
CA LYS A 551 10.43 -18.98 -27.05
C LYS A 551 10.22 -19.94 -25.88
N SER A 552 10.00 -19.42 -24.67
CA SER A 552 9.78 -20.25 -23.47
C SER A 552 8.34 -20.80 -23.36
N VAL A 553 7.37 -20.12 -23.96
CA VAL A 553 5.95 -20.48 -23.87
C VAL A 553 5.68 -21.72 -24.72
N THR A 554 5.00 -22.69 -24.09
CA THR A 554 4.65 -23.98 -24.68
C THR A 554 3.18 -24.08 -25.04
N HIS A 555 2.31 -23.44 -24.24
CA HIS A 555 0.86 -23.47 -24.41
C HIS A 555 0.30 -22.06 -24.25
N ILE A 556 -0.53 -21.63 -25.20
CA ILE A 556 -1.32 -20.41 -25.11
C ILE A 556 -2.78 -20.79 -25.10
N LEU A 557 -3.50 -20.36 -24.07
CA LEU A 557 -4.94 -20.49 -23.99
C LEU A 557 -5.55 -19.11 -24.20
N VAL A 558 -6.48 -18.99 -25.13
CA VAL A 558 -7.29 -17.79 -25.32
C VAL A 558 -8.66 -18.10 -24.77
N ASP A 559 -8.95 -17.56 -23.58
CA ASP A 559 -10.25 -17.73 -22.94
C ASP A 559 -11.28 -16.71 -23.42
N GLU A 560 -12.55 -17.06 -23.26
CA GLU A 560 -13.69 -16.19 -23.59
C GLU A 560 -13.66 -15.63 -25.03
N VAL A 561 -13.20 -16.43 -26.01
CA VAL A 561 -13.07 -15.97 -27.41
C VAL A 561 -14.39 -15.52 -28.04
N HIS A 562 -15.51 -15.94 -27.46
CA HIS A 562 -16.85 -15.55 -27.89
C HIS A 562 -17.24 -14.11 -27.52
N GLU A 563 -16.51 -13.44 -26.62
CA GLU A 563 -16.71 -12.00 -26.36
C GLU A 563 -16.33 -11.13 -27.57
N ARG A 564 -15.54 -11.67 -28.53
CA ARG A 564 -15.16 -11.02 -29.79
C ARG A 564 -14.60 -9.60 -29.60
N SER A 565 -13.78 -9.41 -28.57
CA SER A 565 -13.07 -8.14 -28.39
C SER A 565 -12.02 -7.94 -29.48
N GLU A 566 -11.77 -6.68 -29.83
CA GLU A 566 -10.78 -6.30 -30.87
C GLU A 566 -9.39 -6.88 -30.56
N GLU A 567 -8.96 -6.79 -29.30
CA GLU A 567 -7.67 -7.33 -28.84
C GLU A 567 -7.60 -8.86 -29.01
N SER A 568 -8.70 -9.57 -28.72
CA SER A 568 -8.76 -11.03 -28.84
C SER A 568 -8.68 -11.46 -30.31
N ASP A 569 -9.48 -10.84 -31.17
CA ASP A 569 -9.45 -11.12 -32.61
C ASP A 569 -8.06 -10.81 -33.20
N PHE A 570 -7.41 -9.73 -32.76
CA PHE A 570 -6.04 -9.40 -33.18
C PHE A 570 -5.01 -10.42 -32.68
N LEU A 571 -5.12 -10.87 -31.43
CA LEU A 571 -4.28 -11.95 -30.90
C LEU A 571 -4.45 -13.24 -31.71
N LEU A 572 -5.68 -13.62 -32.06
CA LEU A 572 -5.96 -14.81 -32.87
C LEU A 572 -5.31 -14.72 -34.26
N LEU A 573 -5.28 -13.54 -34.86
CA LEU A 573 -4.58 -13.29 -36.12
C LEU A 573 -3.07 -13.53 -36.00
N ILE A 574 -2.42 -13.00 -34.96
CA ILE A 574 -0.99 -13.22 -34.71
C ILE A 574 -0.71 -14.70 -34.42
N LEU A 575 -1.52 -15.34 -33.57
CA LEU A 575 -1.34 -16.75 -33.23
C LEU A 575 -1.47 -17.67 -34.44
N ARG A 576 -2.39 -17.38 -35.37
CA ARG A 576 -2.55 -18.14 -36.63
C ARG A 576 -1.28 -18.14 -37.49
N ASP A 577 -0.53 -17.06 -37.47
CA ASP A 577 0.74 -16.99 -38.19
C ASP A 577 1.89 -17.57 -37.36
N LEU A 578 1.88 -17.37 -36.03
CA LEU A 578 2.89 -17.91 -35.13
C LEU A 578 2.92 -19.44 -35.12
N VAL A 579 1.76 -20.13 -35.14
CA VAL A 579 1.71 -21.60 -35.19
C VAL A 579 2.31 -22.19 -36.47
N LYS A 580 2.38 -21.42 -37.56
CA LYS A 580 3.06 -21.85 -38.79
C LYS A 580 4.58 -21.93 -38.58
N VAL A 581 5.12 -21.06 -37.72
CA VAL A 581 6.56 -20.95 -37.40
C VAL A 581 6.94 -21.86 -36.22
N ARG A 582 6.21 -21.78 -35.10
CA ARG A 582 6.45 -22.54 -33.86
C ARG A 582 5.62 -23.82 -33.85
N LYS A 583 6.12 -24.91 -34.46
CA LYS A 583 5.43 -26.22 -34.53
C LYS A 583 5.27 -26.92 -33.18
N ASP A 584 6.07 -26.53 -32.21
CA ASP A 584 6.06 -26.97 -30.82
C ASP A 584 4.97 -26.27 -29.98
N LEU A 585 4.62 -25.02 -30.32
CA LEU A 585 3.60 -24.25 -29.60
C LEU A 585 2.21 -24.88 -29.77
N ARG A 586 1.48 -25.01 -28.66
CA ARG A 586 0.06 -25.44 -28.64
C ARG A 586 -0.85 -24.25 -28.34
N VAL A 587 -1.94 -24.12 -29.08
CA VAL A 587 -2.94 -23.07 -28.89
C VAL A 587 -4.30 -23.69 -28.56
N ILE A 588 -4.94 -23.24 -27.49
CA ILE A 588 -6.25 -23.72 -27.07
C ILE A 588 -7.21 -22.54 -27.02
N LEU A 589 -8.31 -22.62 -27.76
CA LEU A 589 -9.34 -21.60 -27.77
C LEU A 589 -10.49 -22.08 -26.89
N MET A 590 -10.87 -21.30 -25.88
CA MET A 590 -11.96 -21.67 -24.97
C MET A 590 -13.15 -20.74 -25.17
N SER A 591 -14.32 -21.33 -25.47
CA SER A 591 -15.56 -20.61 -25.75
C SER A 591 -16.71 -21.14 -24.88
N ALA A 592 -17.58 -20.24 -24.40
CA ALA A 592 -18.80 -20.62 -23.71
C ALA A 592 -19.99 -20.92 -24.65
N THR A 593 -19.91 -20.48 -25.92
CA THR A 593 -21.03 -20.52 -26.86
C THR A 593 -20.85 -21.55 -27.98
N LEU A 594 -21.98 -21.94 -28.60
CA LEU A 594 -22.07 -22.94 -29.68
C LEU A 594 -21.35 -22.56 -30.99
N ASN A 595 -20.84 -21.33 -31.13
CA ASN A 595 -20.13 -20.87 -32.34
C ASN A 595 -18.68 -21.37 -32.42
N ALA A 596 -18.39 -22.56 -31.88
CA ALA A 596 -17.07 -23.16 -31.89
C ALA A 596 -16.58 -23.47 -33.32
N ASP A 597 -17.51 -23.78 -34.23
CA ASP A 597 -17.22 -24.10 -35.63
C ASP A 597 -16.58 -22.91 -36.37
N LEU A 598 -16.99 -21.68 -36.06
CA LEU A 598 -16.40 -20.47 -36.64
C LEU A 598 -14.90 -20.38 -36.36
N PHE A 599 -14.49 -20.66 -35.12
CA PHE A 599 -13.09 -20.65 -34.73
C PHE A 599 -12.34 -21.86 -35.29
N SER A 600 -13.01 -23.01 -35.40
CA SER A 600 -12.45 -24.20 -36.06
C SER A 600 -12.12 -23.90 -37.53
N ASP A 601 -13.07 -23.35 -38.28
CA ASP A 601 -12.90 -23.01 -39.69
C ASP A 601 -11.80 -21.95 -39.89
N TYR A 602 -11.71 -20.95 -39.00
CA TYR A 602 -10.68 -19.91 -39.07
C TYR A 602 -9.24 -20.47 -38.92
N PHE A 603 -9.07 -21.57 -38.18
CA PHE A 603 -7.79 -22.27 -38.00
C PHE A 603 -7.69 -23.55 -38.86
N ASP A 604 -8.33 -23.58 -40.02
CA ASP A 604 -8.26 -24.70 -40.98
C ASP A 604 -8.90 -26.02 -40.48
N LYS A 605 -10.10 -25.93 -39.89
CA LYS A 605 -10.93 -27.06 -39.41
C LYS A 605 -10.26 -27.90 -38.32
N VAL A 606 -9.77 -27.21 -37.30
CA VAL A 606 -9.16 -27.83 -36.11
C VAL A 606 -10.19 -28.56 -35.23
N PRO A 607 -9.80 -29.56 -34.43
CA PRO A 607 -10.74 -30.30 -33.60
C PRO A 607 -11.47 -29.40 -32.59
N VAL A 608 -12.77 -29.65 -32.46
CA VAL A 608 -13.66 -29.03 -31.47
C VAL A 608 -14.02 -30.08 -30.42
N LEU A 609 -13.82 -29.74 -29.15
CA LEU A 609 -14.22 -30.56 -28.00
C LEU A 609 -15.31 -29.87 -27.22
N GLU A 610 -16.42 -30.56 -27.00
CA GLU A 610 -17.54 -30.04 -26.22
C GLU A 610 -17.53 -30.63 -24.80
N ILE A 611 -17.51 -29.73 -23.81
CA ILE A 611 -17.67 -30.07 -22.39
C ILE A 611 -19.15 -29.89 -22.05
N PRO A 612 -19.86 -30.96 -21.64
CA PRO A 612 -21.27 -30.86 -21.31
C PRO A 612 -21.49 -29.91 -20.14
N GLY A 613 -22.54 -29.09 -20.24
CA GLY A 613 -22.99 -28.22 -19.16
C GLY A 613 -23.62 -29.00 -18.00
N ARG A 614 -23.59 -28.39 -16.82
CA ARG A 614 -24.47 -28.73 -15.69
C ARG A 614 -25.15 -27.45 -15.25
N THR A 615 -25.98 -26.90 -16.11
CA THR A 615 -26.90 -25.84 -15.71
C THR A 615 -28.04 -26.49 -14.93
N PHE A 616 -28.31 -25.96 -13.74
CA PHE A 616 -29.55 -26.28 -13.04
C PHE A 616 -30.69 -25.62 -13.82
N PRO A 617 -31.92 -26.18 -13.79
CA PRO A 617 -33.06 -25.53 -14.43
C PRO A 617 -33.23 -24.12 -13.86
N VAL A 618 -33.20 -23.12 -14.74
CA VAL A 618 -33.41 -21.71 -14.39
C VAL A 618 -34.82 -21.33 -14.87
N GLU A 619 -35.69 -21.00 -13.93
CA GLU A 619 -37.00 -20.42 -14.23
C GLU A 619 -36.81 -18.99 -14.74
N GLN A 620 -37.49 -18.64 -15.83
CA GLN A 620 -37.44 -17.31 -16.43
C GLN A 620 -38.77 -16.62 -16.20
N LEU A 621 -38.72 -15.43 -15.63
CA LEU A 621 -39.88 -14.56 -15.41
C LEU A 621 -39.68 -13.28 -16.19
N PHE A 622 -40.69 -12.88 -16.95
CA PHE A 622 -40.70 -11.65 -17.71
C PHE A 622 -41.34 -10.52 -16.91
N LEU A 623 -41.34 -9.32 -17.46
CA LEU A 623 -41.79 -8.11 -16.76
C LEU A 623 -43.24 -8.25 -16.28
N GLU A 624 -44.10 -8.82 -17.12
CA GLU A 624 -45.50 -9.10 -16.83
C GLU A 624 -45.68 -10.07 -15.65
N ASP A 625 -44.85 -11.11 -15.57
CA ASP A 625 -44.90 -12.09 -14.48
C ASP A 625 -44.47 -11.45 -13.17
N ILE A 626 -43.39 -10.66 -13.21
CA ILE A 626 -42.84 -9.96 -12.06
C ILE A 626 -43.83 -8.94 -11.51
N MET A 627 -44.48 -8.15 -12.37
CA MET A 627 -45.50 -7.18 -11.95
C MET A 627 -46.71 -7.87 -11.31
N GLU A 628 -47.15 -8.99 -11.88
CA GLU A 628 -48.30 -9.75 -11.38
C GLU A 628 -47.99 -10.40 -10.01
N ILE A 629 -46.85 -11.08 -9.89
CA ILE A 629 -46.45 -11.79 -8.67
C ILE A 629 -46.18 -10.81 -7.52
N THR A 630 -45.50 -9.71 -7.81
CA THR A 630 -45.14 -8.73 -6.77
C THR A 630 -46.26 -7.75 -6.43
N ASN A 631 -47.36 -7.76 -7.20
CA ASN A 631 -48.46 -6.79 -7.10
C ASN A 631 -47.96 -5.33 -7.11
N TYR A 632 -46.89 -5.05 -7.87
CA TYR A 632 -46.34 -3.71 -7.97
C TYR A 632 -47.36 -2.76 -8.62
N VAL A 633 -47.42 -1.51 -8.17
CA VAL A 633 -48.31 -0.48 -8.74
C VAL A 633 -47.45 0.72 -9.12
N LEU A 634 -47.43 1.06 -10.41
CA LEU A 634 -46.66 2.18 -10.92
C LEU A 634 -47.44 3.50 -10.72
N GLU A 635 -46.77 4.51 -10.17
CA GLU A 635 -47.35 5.84 -10.05
C GLU A 635 -47.44 6.54 -11.42
N GLU A 636 -48.64 6.99 -11.80
CA GLU A 636 -48.93 7.56 -13.13
C GLU A 636 -48.13 8.83 -13.50
N ASN A 637 -47.61 9.55 -12.49
CA ASN A 637 -46.77 10.73 -12.66
C ASN A 637 -45.37 10.54 -12.05
N GLY A 638 -45.00 9.29 -11.76
CA GLY A 638 -43.71 8.95 -11.19
C GLY A 638 -42.55 9.17 -12.17
N PRO A 639 -41.30 9.13 -11.68
CA PRO A 639 -40.11 9.35 -12.51
C PRO A 639 -39.91 8.28 -13.60
N TYR A 640 -40.48 7.09 -13.38
CA TYR A 640 -40.41 5.90 -14.26
C TYR A 640 -41.67 5.71 -15.12
N ALA A 641 -42.64 6.62 -15.04
CA ALA A 641 -43.82 6.61 -15.90
C ALA A 641 -43.60 7.51 -17.11
N ARG A 642 -44.09 7.07 -18.27
CA ARG A 642 -44.04 7.85 -19.50
C ARG A 642 -44.90 9.11 -19.37
N LYS A 643 -44.38 10.24 -19.86
CA LYS A 643 -45.12 11.52 -19.81
C LYS A 643 -46.27 11.51 -20.82
N ILE A 644 -47.47 11.21 -20.35
CA ILE A 644 -48.69 11.37 -21.14
C ILE A 644 -48.97 12.88 -21.26
N LYS A 645 -49.01 13.42 -22.48
CA LYS A 645 -49.31 14.85 -22.71
C LYS A 645 -50.66 15.18 -22.07
N LYS A 646 -50.68 16.21 -21.20
CA LYS A 646 -51.79 16.73 -20.37
C LYS A 646 -53.06 17.19 -21.14
N GLY A 647 -53.17 16.86 -22.43
CA GLY A 647 -54.20 17.37 -23.32
C GLY A 647 -55.59 16.78 -23.14
N ASP A 648 -55.77 15.47 -22.86
CA ASP A 648 -57.14 14.90 -22.93
C ASP A 648 -57.43 13.56 -22.20
N LYS A 649 -56.53 12.90 -21.46
CA LYS A 649 -56.68 11.43 -21.27
C LYS A 649 -56.71 10.82 -19.87
N LYS A 650 -56.76 11.60 -18.78
CA LYS A 650 -56.79 10.96 -17.45
C LYS A 650 -58.13 10.26 -17.17
N GLN A 651 -59.23 10.87 -17.60
CA GLN A 651 -60.57 10.27 -17.58
C GLN A 651 -60.71 9.16 -18.63
N ASP A 652 -60.06 9.29 -19.79
CA ASP A 652 -60.06 8.27 -20.84
C ASP A 652 -59.33 6.98 -20.43
N LEU A 653 -58.24 7.03 -19.66
CA LEU A 653 -57.48 5.81 -19.35
C LEU A 653 -58.23 4.86 -18.41
N GLU A 654 -58.85 5.39 -17.35
CA GLU A 654 -59.70 4.60 -16.45
C GLU A 654 -60.94 4.07 -17.19
N THR A 655 -61.58 4.91 -18.01
CA THR A 655 -62.71 4.51 -18.86
C THR A 655 -62.31 3.48 -19.92
N GLU A 656 -61.12 3.59 -20.50
CA GLU A 656 -60.55 2.63 -21.45
C GLU A 656 -60.25 1.31 -20.75
N LEU A 657 -59.67 1.31 -19.55
CA LEU A 657 -59.43 0.13 -18.70
C LEU A 657 -60.73 -0.58 -18.31
N GLU A 658 -61.78 0.16 -18.00
CA GLU A 658 -63.10 -0.39 -17.69
C GLU A 658 -63.80 -0.96 -18.93
N THR A 659 -63.57 -0.38 -20.11
CA THR A 659 -64.13 -0.86 -21.40
C THR A 659 -63.22 -1.87 -22.12
N CYS A 660 -62.07 -2.22 -21.54
CA CYS A 660 -61.10 -3.16 -22.12
C CYS A 660 -61.71 -4.54 -22.38
N ASP A 661 -62.50 -5.09 -21.46
CA ASP A 661 -63.02 -6.46 -21.58
C ASP A 661 -63.89 -6.62 -22.84
N VAL A 662 -64.68 -5.58 -23.16
CA VAL A 662 -65.58 -5.57 -24.33
C VAL A 662 -64.80 -5.40 -25.64
N ARG A 663 -63.66 -4.70 -25.60
CA ARG A 663 -62.82 -4.42 -26.78
C ARG A 663 -61.73 -5.46 -27.01
N ALA A 664 -61.23 -6.13 -25.97
CA ALA A 664 -60.22 -7.17 -26.03
C ALA A 664 -60.78 -8.45 -26.66
N ASP A 665 -62.02 -8.83 -26.32
CA ASP A 665 -62.74 -9.94 -27.00
C ASP A 665 -63.02 -9.65 -28.49
N ALA A 666 -63.00 -8.37 -28.90
CA ALA A 666 -63.23 -7.94 -30.27
C ALA A 666 -61.94 -7.70 -31.09
N ASN A 667 -60.78 -7.63 -30.44
CA ASN A 667 -59.49 -7.32 -31.09
C ASN A 667 -58.64 -8.59 -31.24
N GLU A 668 -58.18 -8.87 -32.46
CA GLU A 668 -57.13 -9.89 -32.65
C GLU A 668 -55.83 -9.47 -31.93
N PRO A 669 -55.11 -10.40 -31.29
CA PRO A 669 -53.87 -10.09 -30.59
C PRO A 669 -52.85 -9.46 -31.56
N PRO A 670 -52.21 -8.35 -31.18
CA PRO A 670 -51.30 -7.63 -32.05
C PRO A 670 -50.07 -8.48 -32.39
N LYS A 671 -49.58 -8.38 -33.64
CA LYS A 671 -48.39 -9.12 -34.12
C LYS A 671 -47.17 -8.89 -33.23
N ILE A 672 -46.45 -9.98 -32.91
CA ILE A 672 -45.25 -9.99 -32.05
C ILE A 672 -44.16 -9.00 -32.50
N SER A 673 -44.11 -8.66 -33.80
CA SER A 673 -43.15 -7.69 -34.35
C SER A 673 -43.37 -6.25 -33.86
N ILE A 674 -44.56 -5.92 -33.35
CA ILE A 674 -44.89 -4.58 -32.84
C ILE A 674 -44.45 -4.51 -31.38
N ARG A 675 -43.56 -3.57 -31.04
CA ARG A 675 -43.11 -3.30 -29.66
C ARG A 675 -44.27 -2.83 -28.79
N ASP A 676 -44.25 -3.21 -27.51
CA ASP A 676 -45.31 -2.91 -26.54
C ASP A 676 -45.54 -1.40 -26.34
N ASP A 677 -44.50 -0.58 -26.46
CA ASP A 677 -44.54 0.89 -26.37
C ASP A 677 -45.53 1.53 -27.36
N ASN A 678 -45.78 0.87 -28.48
CA ASN A 678 -46.64 1.34 -29.56
C ASN A 678 -48.06 0.78 -29.47
N LEU A 679 -48.37 -0.05 -28.46
CA LEU A 679 -49.70 -0.61 -28.28
C LEU A 679 -50.60 0.33 -27.48
N ASN A 680 -51.89 0.29 -27.79
CA ASN A 680 -52.91 0.84 -26.91
C ASN A 680 -53.22 -0.14 -25.76
N ILE A 681 -53.91 0.34 -24.71
CA ILE A 681 -54.20 -0.49 -23.53
C ILE A 681 -55.03 -1.74 -23.86
N GLY A 682 -56.00 -1.63 -24.78
CA GLY A 682 -56.82 -2.78 -25.19
C GLY A 682 -56.02 -3.85 -25.97
N GLN A 683 -55.05 -3.43 -26.77
CA GLN A 683 -54.11 -4.31 -27.47
C GLN A 683 -53.10 -4.95 -26.50
N MET A 684 -52.70 -4.24 -25.45
CA MET A 684 -51.87 -4.78 -24.37
C MET A 684 -52.61 -5.91 -23.63
N VAL A 685 -53.87 -5.68 -23.25
CA VAL A 685 -54.72 -6.69 -22.60
C VAL A 685 -54.94 -7.90 -23.53
N ALA A 686 -55.16 -7.67 -24.83
CA ALA A 686 -55.31 -8.75 -25.81
C ALA A 686 -54.00 -9.57 -26.01
N ARG A 687 -52.82 -8.94 -25.87
CA ARG A 687 -51.52 -9.62 -25.93
C ARG A 687 -51.23 -10.45 -24.67
N TYR A 688 -51.63 -9.94 -23.50
CA TYR A 688 -51.36 -10.55 -22.19
C TYR A 688 -52.66 -10.94 -21.46
N PRO A 689 -53.45 -11.89 -22.00
CA PRO A 689 -54.78 -12.22 -21.46
C PRO A 689 -54.74 -12.88 -20.08
N LYS A 690 -53.57 -13.36 -19.63
CA LYS A 690 -53.38 -14.00 -18.33
C LYS A 690 -53.02 -13.01 -17.22
N CYS A 691 -52.64 -11.79 -17.56
CA CYS A 691 -52.20 -10.77 -16.61
C CYS A 691 -53.38 -9.95 -16.11
N SER A 692 -53.30 -9.45 -14.88
CA SER A 692 -54.31 -8.55 -14.34
C SER A 692 -54.37 -7.23 -15.11
N LYS A 693 -55.50 -6.53 -15.00
CA LYS A 693 -55.68 -5.18 -15.56
C LYS A 693 -54.67 -4.19 -15.00
N THR A 694 -54.28 -4.36 -13.73
CA THR A 694 -53.25 -3.53 -13.08
C THR A 694 -51.89 -3.74 -13.72
N THR A 695 -51.50 -4.99 -13.97
CA THR A 695 -50.25 -5.31 -14.67
C THR A 695 -50.24 -4.74 -16.08
N CYS A 696 -51.32 -4.90 -16.85
CA CYS A 696 -51.44 -4.32 -18.19
C CYS A 696 -51.36 -2.78 -18.17
N LYS A 697 -51.95 -2.14 -17.15
CA LYS A 697 -51.85 -0.70 -16.93
C LYS A 697 -50.41 -0.28 -16.64
N ASN A 698 -49.71 -0.99 -15.76
CA ASN A 698 -48.31 -0.69 -15.43
C ASN A 698 -47.40 -0.83 -16.65
N MET A 699 -47.53 -1.91 -17.42
CA MET A 699 -46.75 -2.12 -18.64
C MET A 699 -47.00 -1.00 -19.66
N TYR A 700 -48.24 -0.55 -19.80
CA TYR A 700 -48.58 0.56 -20.69
C TYR A 700 -48.02 1.90 -20.21
N LEU A 701 -47.95 2.14 -18.89
CA LEU A 701 -47.48 3.39 -18.31
C LEU A 701 -45.96 3.47 -18.14
N MET A 702 -45.27 2.33 -18.08
CA MET A 702 -43.83 2.26 -17.86
C MET A 702 -43.04 2.94 -18.98
N ASP A 703 -42.01 3.70 -18.59
CA ASP A 703 -41.03 4.29 -19.50
C ASP A 703 -39.95 3.25 -19.83
N THR A 704 -39.95 2.72 -21.05
CA THR A 704 -39.01 1.67 -21.48
C THR A 704 -37.59 2.16 -21.73
N GLU A 705 -37.37 3.48 -21.75
CA GLU A 705 -36.03 4.07 -21.85
C GLU A 705 -35.31 4.14 -20.49
N LYS A 706 -36.01 3.84 -19.39
CA LYS A 706 -35.46 3.92 -18.03
C LYS A 706 -35.62 2.62 -17.27
N ILE A 707 -34.61 2.30 -16.46
CA ILE A 707 -34.71 1.20 -15.49
C ILE A 707 -35.48 1.71 -14.28
N ASN A 708 -36.59 1.06 -13.98
CA ASN A 708 -37.41 1.37 -12.81
C ASN A 708 -36.74 0.82 -11.54
N MET A 709 -35.99 1.67 -10.83
CA MET A 709 -35.28 1.26 -9.61
C MET A 709 -36.22 0.93 -8.45
N GLU A 710 -37.40 1.57 -8.39
CA GLU A 710 -38.44 1.22 -7.39
C GLU A 710 -38.96 -0.20 -7.61
N LEU A 711 -39.17 -0.60 -8.86
CA LEU A 711 -39.56 -1.97 -9.17
C LEU A 711 -38.44 -2.94 -8.78
N VAL A 712 -37.18 -2.62 -9.06
CA VAL A 712 -36.05 -3.48 -8.66
C VAL A 712 -36.01 -3.66 -7.13
N GLU A 713 -36.11 -2.59 -6.35
CA GLU A 713 -36.19 -2.68 -4.89
C GLU A 713 -37.39 -3.52 -4.43
N HIS A 714 -38.56 -3.33 -5.06
CA HIS A 714 -39.78 -4.08 -4.71
C HIS A 714 -39.63 -5.58 -4.99
N VAL A 715 -38.99 -5.94 -6.11
CA VAL A 715 -38.65 -7.33 -6.45
C VAL A 715 -37.68 -7.92 -5.43
N LEU A 716 -36.62 -7.19 -5.08
CA LEU A 716 -35.67 -7.62 -4.05
C LEU A 716 -36.38 -7.85 -2.71
N THR A 717 -37.26 -6.92 -2.33
CA THR A 717 -38.05 -7.02 -1.10
C THR A 717 -38.96 -8.26 -1.12
N TYR A 718 -39.58 -8.55 -2.26
CA TYR A 718 -40.39 -9.76 -2.44
C TYR A 718 -39.57 -11.05 -2.27
N ILE A 719 -38.38 -11.11 -2.90
CA ILE A 719 -37.45 -12.24 -2.77
C ILE A 719 -37.03 -12.45 -1.30
N VAL A 720 -36.70 -11.37 -0.58
CA VAL A 720 -36.23 -11.50 0.81
C VAL A 720 -37.36 -11.78 1.81
N LYS A 721 -38.59 -11.29 1.56
CA LYS A 721 -39.76 -11.64 2.36
C LYS A 721 -40.07 -13.14 2.29
N GLY A 722 -39.68 -13.81 1.19
CA GLY A 722 -39.77 -15.27 1.05
C GLY A 722 -41.18 -15.79 0.87
N ASP A 723 -42.10 -14.97 0.35
CA ASP A 723 -43.48 -15.34 0.00
C ASP A 723 -43.53 -15.95 -1.42
N HIS A 724 -42.67 -16.94 -1.65
CA HIS A 724 -42.47 -17.63 -2.93
C HIS A 724 -41.93 -19.05 -2.69
N GLU A 725 -41.98 -19.90 -3.72
CA GLU A 725 -41.50 -21.29 -3.65
C GLU A 725 -39.97 -21.43 -3.83
N TRP A 726 -39.26 -20.32 -4.09
CA TRP A 726 -37.80 -20.33 -4.27
C TRP A 726 -37.02 -20.57 -2.96
N PRO A 727 -35.77 -21.06 -3.03
CA PRO A 727 -34.92 -21.25 -1.86
C PRO A 727 -34.76 -19.95 -1.05
N ARG A 728 -34.89 -20.05 0.28
CA ARG A 728 -34.72 -18.91 1.20
C ARG A 728 -33.27 -18.45 1.36
N GLU A 729 -32.32 -19.28 0.96
CA GLU A 729 -30.89 -18.97 1.00
C GLU A 729 -30.36 -18.88 -0.43
N GLY A 730 -29.75 -17.75 -0.78
CA GLY A 730 -29.18 -17.50 -2.10
C GLY A 730 -28.61 -16.10 -2.22
N ALA A 731 -27.58 -15.94 -3.04
CA ALA A 731 -27.10 -14.62 -3.43
C ALA A 731 -27.96 -14.08 -4.58
N ILE A 732 -28.30 -12.81 -4.54
CA ILE A 732 -29.02 -12.13 -5.61
C ILE A 732 -27.99 -11.36 -6.45
N LEU A 733 -28.01 -11.59 -7.76
CA LEU A 733 -27.16 -10.88 -8.72
C LEU A 733 -28.03 -10.00 -9.61
N VAL A 734 -27.81 -8.69 -9.57
CA VAL A 734 -28.54 -7.70 -10.37
C VAL A 734 -27.64 -7.20 -11.49
N PHE A 735 -28.11 -7.29 -12.74
CA PHE A 735 -27.41 -6.75 -13.90
C PHE A 735 -27.95 -5.37 -14.23
N LEU A 736 -27.07 -4.37 -14.24
CA LEU A 736 -27.37 -2.98 -14.59
C LEU A 736 -26.42 -2.48 -15.68
N PRO A 737 -26.82 -1.49 -16.50
CA PRO A 737 -26.04 -1.02 -17.65
C PRO A 737 -24.69 -0.39 -17.29
N GLY A 738 -24.62 0.32 -16.17
CA GLY A 738 -23.45 1.12 -15.82
C GLY A 738 -23.33 1.42 -14.33
N ILE A 739 -22.24 2.08 -13.98
CA ILE A 739 -21.90 2.40 -12.59
C ILE A 739 -22.89 3.39 -11.96
N ALA A 740 -23.46 4.30 -12.74
CA ALA A 740 -24.43 5.28 -12.26
C ALA A 740 -25.70 4.60 -11.74
N GLU A 741 -26.23 3.64 -12.49
CA GLU A 741 -27.39 2.84 -12.09
C GLU A 741 -27.06 1.96 -10.88
N ILE A 742 -25.87 1.35 -10.86
CA ILE A 742 -25.41 0.52 -9.72
C ILE A 742 -25.36 1.34 -8.44
N MET A 743 -24.74 2.52 -8.48
CA MET A 743 -24.64 3.40 -7.32
C MET A 743 -26.03 3.90 -6.89
N SER A 744 -26.87 4.30 -7.84
CA SER A 744 -28.24 4.74 -7.54
C SER A 744 -29.07 3.66 -6.85
N LEU A 745 -29.01 2.41 -7.32
CA LEU A 745 -29.70 1.30 -6.67
C LEU A 745 -29.09 0.98 -5.31
N HIS A 746 -27.76 0.99 -5.19
CA HIS A 746 -27.06 0.76 -3.93
C HIS A 746 -27.49 1.78 -2.86
N ASP A 747 -27.48 3.06 -3.18
CA ASP A 747 -27.85 4.13 -2.25
C ASP A 747 -29.32 4.00 -1.83
N GLN A 748 -30.21 3.71 -2.78
CA GLN A 748 -31.63 3.43 -2.50
C GLN A 748 -31.82 2.23 -1.56
N LEU A 749 -31.07 1.13 -1.77
CA LEU A 749 -31.12 -0.03 -0.89
C LEU A 749 -30.54 0.26 0.51
N CYS A 750 -29.50 1.10 0.61
CA CYS A 750 -28.96 1.55 1.90
C CYS A 750 -29.95 2.40 2.70
N GLU A 751 -30.81 3.16 2.03
CA GLU A 751 -31.89 3.93 2.67
C GLU A 751 -33.14 3.09 2.96
N SER A 752 -33.27 1.92 2.33
CA SER A 752 -34.42 1.04 2.48
C SER A 752 -34.53 0.46 3.89
N HIS A 753 -35.74 0.49 4.45
CA HIS A 753 -36.07 -0.15 5.73
C HIS A 753 -35.72 -1.64 5.80
N THR A 754 -35.68 -2.35 4.68
CA THR A 754 -35.42 -3.80 4.62
C THR A 754 -33.93 -4.11 4.45
N PHE A 755 -33.21 -3.30 3.68
CA PHE A 755 -31.82 -3.58 3.25
C PHE A 755 -30.77 -2.68 3.90
N SER A 756 -31.18 -1.63 4.61
CA SER A 756 -30.26 -0.74 5.34
C SER A 756 -29.35 -1.53 6.29
N PRO A 757 -28.02 -1.28 6.26
CA PRO A 757 -27.10 -1.89 7.21
C PRO A 757 -27.44 -1.39 8.62
N LYS A 758 -27.78 -2.33 9.52
CA LYS A 758 -28.05 -2.04 10.93
C LYS A 758 -26.80 -1.72 11.73
#